data_AF-A0AAW0HE98-F1
#
_entry.id   AF-A0AAW0HE98-F1
#
_cell.length_a   1.000
_cell.length_b   1.000
_cell.length_c   1.000
_cell.angle_alpha   90.00
_cell.angle_beta   90.00
_cell.angle_gamma   90.00
#
_symmetry.space_group_name_H-M   'P 1'
#
loop_
_entity.id
_entity.type
_entity.pdbx_description
1 polymer ?
#
loop_
_entity_poly.entity_id
_entity_poly.type
_entity_poly.pdbx_seq_one_letter_code
_entity_poly.pdbx_strand_id
1 'polypeptide(L)'
;MSSVIPEAAGPSWRCSRAGARLHYFPRELWVVPSAEAPLGLAATGPGGTREPLNPGQQPRQRARGGLGAGTRERRARPSAGSRPDVSNRRPSGGAGPSRPWAPLLRGAFGGARTPGAVPSSPEAPAWEEVPNEDPVIIIHTKKINMSRATPFKMRFVHLDLKGAPPKVSYLSEVFPLFHALGANGLLLEYEDMFPYEGRLLLLRAKHAYSPSEVAEILRLAELSELEVVPLVQTFGHMEFVLKHAEFAHLREVALFPNTLNPHEAESLALVKDMIDQIMALHRGVRWLHIGCDEVYYLGEGETSKQWLQQEQNSLAKLCLSHVQAVASHVLAQHPGTTPLVWDDMLRDIPQEQLKASGVPHLVEPVLWDYGADLDVHSKIFLMGKYQECGFQRLWAASAFKGATGASQALPPIEHHVRNHEQWLQVAVSGPVDTLQGIILTGWQRYDHFSVLCELLPVGIPSLAACLQSLVHGGFAGDVKQRVEHFLGVSSLEILDTVSEGAGSFPGSDIHALVTQVSLHLRSSVDTLLERNRYVTGWFSPYHRRRKLIHPVMIQHIQPEALSLLSRWSSLVQQLEAALQLAFYPDTIEEWLEENVLPSMQRLQGLLQDLGEAAAPLLPPPSSEPLRGWGPAYQPGQHQDSC
;
A
#
# COMPACT_ATOMS: atom_id res chain seq x y z
N MET A 1 -57.88 21.27 42.20
CA MET A 1 -57.03 21.35 43.41
C MET A 1 -56.48 19.97 43.69
N SER A 2 -55.16 19.90 43.88
CA SER A 2 -54.39 18.79 44.49
C SER A 2 -54.32 17.50 43.66
N SER A 3 -53.30 17.35 42.81
CA SER A 3 -51.95 16.82 43.11
C SER A 3 -51.94 15.31 43.37
N VAL A 4 -51.23 14.56 42.53
CA VAL A 4 -50.15 13.62 42.89
C VAL A 4 -49.59 13.04 41.58
N ILE A 5 -48.28 13.22 41.40
CA ILE A 5 -47.43 12.55 40.40
C ILE A 5 -47.11 11.14 40.93
N PRO A 6 -47.02 10.13 40.04
CA PRO A 6 -45.99 9.12 40.23
C PRO A 6 -45.11 8.93 38.99
N GLU A 7 -43.81 8.85 39.27
CA GLU A 7 -42.74 8.36 38.41
C GLU A 7 -43.06 6.95 37.89
N ALA A 8 -42.86 6.74 36.58
CA ALA A 8 -42.92 5.44 35.96
C ALA A 8 -41.51 4.91 35.67
N ALA A 9 -41.20 3.79 36.31
CA ALA A 9 -40.11 2.88 35.98
C ALA A 9 -40.26 2.36 34.54
N GLY A 10 -39.12 2.19 33.86
CA GLY A 10 -39.06 1.76 32.45
C GLY A 10 -39.49 0.32 32.19
N PRO A 11 -39.50 -0.07 30.90
CA PRO A 11 -38.97 -1.39 30.58
C PRO A 11 -38.14 -1.46 29.28
N SER A 12 -37.07 -2.26 29.39
CA SER A 12 -36.54 -3.20 28.39
C SER A 12 -36.32 -2.74 26.94
N TRP A 13 -35.05 -2.53 26.60
CA TRP A 13 -34.56 -2.58 25.23
C TRP A 13 -34.62 -4.02 24.68
N ARG A 14 -35.46 -4.26 23.67
CA ARG A 14 -35.34 -5.42 22.77
C ARG A 14 -34.38 -5.08 21.64
N CYS A 15 -33.26 -5.80 21.62
CA CYS A 15 -32.26 -5.76 20.56
C CYS A 15 -32.79 -6.54 19.35
N SER A 16 -33.04 -5.85 18.24
CA SER A 16 -33.29 -6.47 16.93
C SER A 16 -32.05 -6.28 16.08
N ARG A 17 -31.35 -7.39 15.81
CA ARG A 17 -30.17 -7.46 14.94
C ARG A 17 -30.60 -7.21 13.49
N ALA A 18 -30.19 -6.09 12.92
CA ALA A 18 -30.02 -5.92 11.48
C ALA A 18 -28.52 -5.68 11.24
N GLY A 19 -27.88 -6.63 10.58
CA GLY A 19 -26.44 -6.59 10.30
C GLY A 19 -26.14 -5.60 9.21
N ALA A 20 -25.58 -4.45 9.59
CA ALA A 20 -24.76 -3.62 8.72
C ALA A 20 -23.30 -3.88 9.10
N ARG A 21 -22.56 -4.59 8.25
CA ARG A 21 -21.10 -4.64 8.35
C ARG A 21 -20.57 -3.33 7.78
N LEU A 22 -20.24 -2.41 8.67
CA LEU A 22 -19.41 -1.25 8.37
C LEU A 22 -18.07 -1.75 7.84
N HIS A 23 -17.73 -1.39 6.60
CA HIS A 23 -16.35 -1.48 6.12
C HIS A 23 -15.54 -0.43 6.87
N TYR A 24 -14.92 -0.87 7.97
CA TYR A 24 -13.93 -0.11 8.70
C TYR A 24 -12.60 -0.27 7.97
N PHE A 25 -12.25 0.69 7.11
CA PHE A 25 -10.84 0.96 6.87
C PHE A 25 -10.29 1.62 8.13
N PRO A 26 -9.18 1.13 8.72
CA PRO A 26 -8.70 1.70 9.96
C PRO A 26 -8.21 3.13 9.69
N ARG A 27 -8.85 4.10 10.35
CA ARG A 27 -8.28 5.45 10.62
C ARG A 27 -7.01 5.40 11.50
N GLU A 28 -6.45 4.22 11.74
CA GLU A 28 -5.32 3.98 12.63
C GLU A 28 -4.02 3.83 11.83
N LEU A 29 -3.60 4.92 11.20
CA LEU A 29 -2.18 5.11 10.85
C LEU A 29 -1.74 6.56 11.05
N TRP A 30 -2.42 7.33 11.92
CA TRP A 30 -1.95 8.67 12.30
C TRP A 30 -2.33 8.96 13.76
N VAL A 31 -1.49 8.49 14.69
CA VAL A 31 -1.57 8.90 16.11
C VAL A 31 -0.44 9.90 16.38
N VAL A 32 -0.81 11.17 16.60
CA VAL A 32 0.09 12.21 17.10
C VAL A 32 -0.18 12.40 18.60
N PRO A 33 0.84 12.49 19.47
CA PRO A 33 0.62 12.81 20.88
C PRO A 33 0.29 14.29 21.06
N SER A 34 -0.73 14.56 21.87
CA SER A 34 -1.17 15.88 22.29
C SER A 34 -0.04 16.63 23.01
N ALA A 35 0.28 17.85 22.57
CA ALA A 35 1.11 18.79 23.30
C ALA A 35 0.36 20.12 23.46
N GLU A 36 0.05 20.47 24.70
CA GLU A 36 -0.45 21.78 25.09
C GLU A 36 0.64 22.83 24.92
N ALA A 37 0.33 23.91 24.20
CA ALA A 37 1.15 25.11 24.12
C ALA A 37 0.83 26.07 25.26
N PRO A 38 1.77 26.96 25.62
CA PRO A 38 1.42 28.30 26.02
C PRO A 38 1.95 29.36 25.05
N LEU A 39 1.07 30.33 24.83
CA LEU A 39 1.15 31.57 24.06
C LEU A 39 2.29 32.50 24.49
N GLY A 40 2.76 33.35 23.56
CA GLY A 40 3.18 34.71 23.92
C GLY A 40 4.29 35.40 23.12
N LEU A 41 4.03 35.72 21.85
CA LEU A 41 4.33 36.98 21.14
C LEU A 41 5.61 37.81 21.46
N ALA A 42 6.45 38.00 20.44
CA ALA A 42 6.61 39.27 19.68
C ALA A 42 8.07 39.50 19.23
N ALA A 43 8.25 39.66 17.91
CA ALA A 43 9.50 40.05 17.27
C ALA A 43 9.60 41.57 17.11
N THR A 44 10.78 42.14 17.41
CA THR A 44 11.34 43.32 16.71
C THR A 44 12.87 43.18 16.70
N GLY A 45 13.50 43.24 15.53
CA GLY A 45 14.97 43.31 15.39
C GLY A 45 15.49 44.75 15.44
N PRO A 46 16.69 45.04 14.91
CA PRO A 46 17.97 44.35 15.09
C PRO A 46 19.05 45.33 15.59
N GLY A 47 20.16 44.84 16.13
CA GLY A 47 21.36 45.68 16.25
C GLY A 47 22.41 45.24 17.27
N GLY A 48 23.64 45.11 16.79
CA GLY A 48 24.80 45.62 17.51
C GLY A 48 25.48 44.70 18.50
N THR A 49 26.51 44.02 18.00
CA THR A 49 27.74 43.62 18.72
C THR A 49 28.09 44.52 19.92
N ARG A 50 28.34 43.92 21.10
CA ARG A 50 29.60 44.07 21.87
C ARG A 50 29.64 43.23 23.15
N GLU A 51 30.89 42.88 23.44
CA GLU A 51 31.53 42.06 24.47
C GLU A 51 31.17 42.29 25.96
N PRO A 52 31.65 41.38 26.85
CA PRO A 52 31.06 41.09 28.14
C PRO A 52 31.78 41.78 29.31
N LEU A 53 31.06 41.95 30.43
CA LEU A 53 31.66 42.20 31.74
C LEU A 53 30.89 41.43 32.83
N ASN A 54 31.58 40.43 33.38
CA ASN A 54 31.46 39.95 34.76
C ASN A 54 31.81 41.11 35.73
N PRO A 55 31.63 41.07 37.07
CA PRO A 55 31.26 39.94 37.93
C PRO A 55 30.34 40.26 39.14
N GLY A 56 29.88 39.19 39.81
CA GLY A 56 29.90 39.06 41.27
C GLY A 56 28.87 39.82 42.12
N GLN A 57 28.03 39.09 42.85
CA GLN A 57 27.96 39.04 44.32
C GLN A 57 26.63 38.41 44.78
N GLN A 58 26.72 37.35 45.59
CA GLN A 58 25.64 36.93 46.48
C GLN A 58 25.50 37.95 47.63
N PRO A 59 24.34 38.06 48.31
CA PRO A 59 24.12 37.19 49.47
C PRO A 59 22.66 36.78 49.77
N ARG A 60 22.54 35.55 50.30
CA ARG A 60 21.72 35.07 51.44
C ARG A 60 20.37 35.75 51.76
N GLN A 61 19.29 34.96 51.87
CA GLN A 61 18.77 34.38 53.14
C GLN A 61 17.32 33.83 53.00
N ARG A 62 17.12 32.60 53.54
CA ARG A 62 15.99 32.09 54.37
C ARG A 62 14.55 32.13 53.81
N ALA A 63 13.65 31.17 54.05
CA ALA A 63 13.67 29.86 54.72
C ALA A 63 12.28 29.19 54.57
N ARG A 64 12.23 27.87 54.85
CA ARG A 64 11.05 27.02 55.22
C ARG A 64 10.05 26.72 54.10
N GLY A 65 9.51 25.53 53.92
CA GLY A 65 9.55 24.18 54.53
C GLY A 65 8.84 23.28 53.49
N GLY A 66 8.89 21.96 53.43
CA GLY A 66 9.09 20.93 54.41
C GLY A 66 8.52 19.64 53.79
N LEU A 67 9.27 18.54 53.93
CA LEU A 67 8.83 17.14 54.09
C LEU A 67 7.90 16.48 53.06
N GLY A 68 8.35 15.32 52.54
CA GLY A 68 7.46 14.28 52.03
C GLY A 68 8.16 13.19 51.21
N ALA A 69 8.78 12.21 51.87
CA ALA A 69 9.26 10.96 51.28
C ALA A 69 8.45 9.77 51.83
N GLY A 70 8.24 8.76 50.97
CA GLY A 70 7.85 7.38 51.31
C GLY A 70 6.36 7.06 51.08
N THR A 71 5.94 5.84 50.74
CA THR A 71 6.61 4.55 50.44
C THR A 71 5.53 3.53 50.08
N ARG A 72 5.87 2.51 49.27
CA ARG A 72 5.31 1.11 49.22
C ARG A 72 3.85 0.95 48.76
N GLU A 73 3.37 -0.15 48.17
CA GLU A 73 3.66 -1.61 48.12
C GLU A 73 2.82 -2.15 46.91
N ARG A 74 3.09 -3.24 46.15
CA ARG A 74 2.92 -4.68 46.50
C ARG A 74 3.10 -5.60 45.26
N ARG A 75 3.30 -6.89 45.55
CA ARG A 75 3.71 -8.07 44.76
C ARG A 75 2.59 -8.73 43.91
N ALA A 76 2.98 -9.56 42.91
CA ALA A 76 2.74 -11.03 42.88
C ALA A 76 3.32 -11.76 41.62
N ARG A 77 3.76 -13.01 41.81
CA ARG A 77 4.15 -14.09 40.86
C ARG A 77 3.46 -15.40 41.31
N PRO A 78 3.31 -16.46 40.46
CA PRO A 78 4.22 -17.65 40.44
C PRO A 78 4.45 -18.25 39.00
N SER A 79 5.62 -18.78 38.53
CA SER A 79 6.33 -20.11 38.64
C SER A 79 5.58 -21.36 38.10
N ALA A 80 6.12 -22.48 37.57
CA ALA A 80 7.33 -22.97 36.83
C ALA A 80 7.23 -24.52 36.66
N GLY A 81 7.88 -25.14 35.65
CA GLY A 81 8.27 -26.59 35.55
C GLY A 81 7.45 -27.48 34.56
N SER A 82 7.88 -28.56 33.88
CA SER A 82 9.14 -29.34 33.70
C SER A 82 8.95 -30.36 32.50
N ARG A 83 10.02 -30.88 31.85
CA ARG A 83 10.05 -31.96 30.79
C ARG A 83 10.06 -33.42 31.39
N PRO A 84 10.34 -34.60 30.71
CA PRO A 84 10.55 -35.03 29.28
C PRO A 84 9.95 -36.44 28.87
N ASP A 85 10.40 -37.00 27.71
CA ASP A 85 10.47 -38.43 27.22
C ASP A 85 9.28 -39.04 26.41
N VAL A 86 9.39 -39.97 25.43
CA VAL A 86 10.44 -40.60 24.57
C VAL A 86 9.76 -41.56 23.55
N SER A 87 10.35 -41.76 22.35
CA SER A 87 10.18 -42.91 21.40
C SER A 87 8.82 -43.10 20.68
N ASN A 88 8.63 -43.77 19.53
CA ASN A 88 9.46 -44.65 18.69
C ASN A 88 8.76 -44.89 17.32
N ARG A 89 9.57 -45.21 16.29
CA ARG A 89 9.35 -46.19 15.19
C ARG A 89 8.41 -45.91 13.99
N ARG A 90 9.06 -45.80 12.81
CA ARG A 90 8.65 -46.41 11.51
C ARG A 90 8.76 -47.96 11.57
N PRO A 91 8.15 -48.75 10.65
CA PRO A 91 8.68 -49.06 9.29
C PRO A 91 7.59 -48.98 8.17
N SER A 92 7.81 -48.45 6.97
CA SER A 92 8.39 -49.01 5.72
C SER A 92 7.69 -50.24 5.09
N GLY A 93 7.28 -50.10 3.82
CA GLY A 93 6.99 -51.16 2.82
C GLY A 93 5.53 -51.16 2.33
N GLY A 94 5.14 -51.17 1.06
CA GLY A 94 5.86 -51.27 -0.22
C GLY A 94 4.87 -51.23 -1.42
N ALA A 95 5.44 -51.08 -2.63
CA ALA A 95 4.96 -51.44 -3.99
C ALA A 95 3.44 -51.52 -4.28
N GLY A 96 2.87 -50.81 -5.26
CA GLY A 96 3.01 -51.09 -6.69
C GLY A 96 1.62 -51.34 -7.34
N PRO A 97 1.48 -51.36 -8.68
CA PRO A 97 0.53 -50.49 -9.40
C PRO A 97 -0.56 -51.22 -10.23
N SER A 98 -1.62 -50.49 -10.67
CA SER A 98 -2.32 -50.77 -11.95
C SER A 98 -3.47 -49.78 -12.28
N ARG A 99 -3.36 -49.13 -13.44
CA ARG A 99 -4.45 -48.57 -14.30
C ARG A 99 -4.98 -49.70 -15.23
N PRO A 100 -5.86 -49.49 -16.25
CA PRO A 100 -6.95 -48.52 -16.51
C PRO A 100 -8.27 -49.20 -17.03
N TRP A 101 -9.37 -48.45 -17.23
CA TRP A 101 -10.08 -48.25 -18.54
C TRP A 101 -11.52 -47.71 -18.40
N ALA A 102 -11.90 -46.88 -19.38
CA ALA A 102 -13.26 -46.42 -19.71
C ALA A 102 -14.00 -47.46 -20.59
N PRO A 103 -15.32 -47.31 -20.87
CA PRO A 103 -15.70 -46.66 -22.13
C PRO A 103 -17.07 -45.92 -22.20
N LEU A 104 -17.09 -44.96 -23.15
CA LEU A 104 -18.09 -44.43 -24.10
C LEU A 104 -19.58 -44.92 -24.21
N LEU A 105 -20.47 -43.91 -24.40
CA LEU A 105 -21.50 -43.65 -25.46
C LEU A 105 -23.01 -44.02 -25.36
N ARG A 106 -23.84 -42.98 -25.68
CA ARG A 106 -25.18 -42.90 -26.36
C ARG A 106 -26.40 -43.49 -25.62
N GLY A 107 -27.65 -43.03 -25.74
CA GLY A 107 -28.41 -42.01 -26.48
C GLY A 107 -29.88 -42.03 -25.94
N ALA A 108 -30.59 -40.89 -25.82
CA ALA A 108 -31.60 -40.35 -26.75
C ALA A 108 -33.09 -40.83 -26.53
N PHE A 109 -34.01 -39.85 -26.45
CA PHE A 109 -35.49 -39.84 -26.62
C PHE A 109 -36.36 -40.69 -25.65
N GLY A 110 -37.58 -40.32 -25.22
CA GLY A 110 -38.47 -39.18 -25.46
C GLY A 110 -39.92 -39.53 -25.06
N GLY A 111 -40.68 -38.56 -24.54
CA GLY A 111 -42.16 -38.52 -24.44
C GLY A 111 -42.84 -39.41 -23.39
N ALA A 112 -44.09 -39.18 -22.94
CA ALA A 112 -45.00 -38.04 -22.91
C ALA A 112 -46.23 -38.48 -22.05
N ARG A 113 -46.96 -37.48 -21.49
CA ARG A 113 -48.39 -37.48 -21.10
C ARG A 113 -48.86 -38.04 -19.74
N THR A 114 -49.45 -37.10 -19.00
CA THR A 114 -50.45 -37.08 -17.90
C THR A 114 -51.81 -37.71 -18.32
N PRO A 115 -52.95 -37.68 -17.55
CA PRO A 115 -53.27 -36.99 -16.27
C PRO A 115 -54.21 -37.75 -15.26
N GLY A 116 -54.49 -37.14 -14.10
CA GLY A 116 -55.87 -37.09 -13.56
C GLY A 116 -56.16 -37.46 -12.08
N ALA A 117 -56.47 -36.42 -11.29
CA ALA A 117 -57.53 -36.29 -10.27
C ALA A 117 -57.39 -36.80 -8.80
N VAL A 118 -57.70 -35.83 -7.91
CA VAL A 118 -57.83 -35.69 -6.43
C VAL A 118 -59.18 -36.29 -5.90
N PRO A 119 -59.68 -36.17 -4.63
CA PRO A 119 -59.13 -36.04 -3.25
C PRO A 119 -59.74 -37.01 -2.18
N SER A 120 -59.13 -37.10 -0.98
CA SER A 120 -59.87 -37.10 0.33
C SER A 120 -58.94 -37.15 1.55
N SER A 121 -59.11 -36.21 2.49
CA SER A 121 -58.66 -36.23 3.91
C SER A 121 -59.87 -36.53 4.81
N PRO A 122 -59.81 -36.67 6.17
CA PRO A 122 -58.68 -36.50 7.10
C PRO A 122 -58.54 -37.58 8.20
N GLU A 123 -57.39 -37.69 8.86
CA GLU A 123 -57.25 -38.12 10.26
C GLU A 123 -55.86 -37.76 10.80
N ALA A 124 -55.78 -37.34 12.06
CA ALA A 124 -54.58 -36.96 12.82
C ALA A 124 -54.68 -37.62 14.22
N PRO A 125 -53.67 -37.62 15.12
CA PRO A 125 -52.25 -37.24 15.02
C PRO A 125 -51.27 -38.29 15.60
N ALA A 126 -49.97 -38.20 15.30
CA ALA A 126 -48.90 -38.61 16.21
C ALA A 126 -47.58 -37.93 15.81
N TRP A 127 -46.90 -37.44 16.83
CA TRP A 127 -45.64 -36.69 16.86
C TRP A 127 -44.45 -37.62 16.60
N GLU A 128 -43.49 -37.24 15.74
CA GLU A 128 -42.05 -37.50 15.93
C GLU A 128 -41.20 -36.83 14.81
N GLU A 129 -40.21 -36.06 15.26
CA GLU A 129 -38.96 -35.56 14.64
C GLU A 129 -38.87 -35.25 13.13
N VAL A 130 -38.68 -33.96 12.82
CA VAL A 130 -38.33 -33.44 11.49
C VAL A 130 -36.81 -33.25 11.39
N PRO A 131 -36.10 -33.91 10.46
CA PRO A 131 -34.79 -33.46 10.00
C PRO A 131 -34.95 -32.31 9.00
N ASN A 132 -34.20 -31.25 9.23
CA ASN A 132 -34.11 -30.04 8.42
C ASN A 132 -33.40 -30.36 7.08
N GLU A 133 -34.13 -30.43 5.97
CA GLU A 133 -33.53 -30.41 4.63
C GLU A 133 -33.63 -29.01 4.03
N ASP A 134 -32.50 -28.31 4.00
CA ASP A 134 -32.31 -27.09 3.21
C ASP A 134 -32.33 -27.45 1.71
N PRO A 135 -33.00 -26.70 0.83
CA PRO A 135 -33.00 -26.97 -0.60
C PRO A 135 -31.61 -26.68 -1.19
N VAL A 136 -30.89 -27.73 -1.56
CA VAL A 136 -29.67 -27.67 -2.37
C VAL A 136 -30.04 -27.11 -3.74
N ILE A 137 -29.75 -25.83 -3.96
CA ILE A 137 -29.73 -25.24 -5.31
C ILE A 137 -28.54 -25.86 -6.04
N ILE A 138 -28.83 -26.85 -6.90
CA ILE A 138 -27.85 -27.42 -7.83
C ILE A 138 -27.57 -26.36 -8.90
N ILE A 139 -26.55 -25.54 -8.65
CA ILE A 139 -25.94 -24.69 -9.67
C ILE A 139 -25.39 -25.62 -10.74
N HIS A 140 -26.08 -25.72 -11.87
CA HIS A 140 -25.52 -26.35 -13.05
C HIS A 140 -24.29 -25.55 -13.48
N THR A 141 -23.10 -26.04 -13.12
CA THR A 141 -21.83 -25.59 -13.67
C THR A 141 -21.78 -25.98 -15.15
N LYS A 142 -22.41 -25.13 -15.97
CA LYS A 142 -22.29 -25.19 -17.42
C LYS A 142 -20.81 -24.97 -17.72
N LYS A 143 -20.13 -26.02 -18.21
CA LYS A 143 -18.78 -25.90 -18.81
C LYS A 143 -18.81 -24.72 -19.78
N ILE A 144 -18.11 -23.65 -19.40
CA ILE A 144 -17.98 -22.45 -20.21
C ILE A 144 -17.19 -22.84 -21.44
N ASN A 145 -17.80 -22.69 -22.61
CA ASN A 145 -17.15 -22.87 -23.89
C ASN A 145 -16.10 -21.76 -24.05
N MET A 146 -14.81 -22.10 -23.97
CA MET A 146 -13.66 -21.18 -24.02
C MET A 146 -13.40 -20.61 -25.43
N SER A 147 -14.35 -19.85 -25.96
CA SER A 147 -14.16 -19.04 -27.18
C SER A 147 -14.76 -17.63 -27.04
N ARG A 148 -15.01 -17.18 -25.81
CA ARG A 148 -15.59 -15.86 -25.57
C ARG A 148 -14.48 -14.82 -25.50
N ALA A 149 -14.60 -13.77 -26.30
CA ALA A 149 -13.75 -12.59 -26.21
C ALA A 149 -13.72 -12.06 -24.76
N THR A 150 -12.56 -11.55 -24.34
CA THR A 150 -12.35 -11.00 -22.98
C THR A 150 -13.43 -9.96 -22.66
N PRO A 151 -13.97 -9.92 -21.43
CA PRO A 151 -15.05 -8.99 -21.08
C PRO A 151 -14.62 -7.51 -21.12
N PHE A 152 -13.31 -7.24 -21.01
CA PHE A 152 -12.75 -5.89 -21.05
C PHE A 152 -12.20 -5.55 -22.44
N LYS A 153 -12.84 -4.59 -23.13
CA LYS A 153 -12.37 -4.11 -24.44
C LYS A 153 -11.04 -3.36 -24.29
N MET A 154 -10.94 -2.48 -23.30
CA MET A 154 -9.71 -1.75 -22.97
C MET A 154 -9.03 -2.36 -21.73
N ARG A 155 -7.70 -2.51 -21.79
CA ARG A 155 -6.83 -3.00 -20.72
C ARG A 155 -5.65 -2.05 -20.63
N PHE A 156 -5.74 -1.08 -19.73
CA PHE A 156 -4.76 -0.01 -19.60
C PHE A 156 -3.77 -0.34 -18.49
N VAL A 157 -2.49 -0.07 -18.74
CA VAL A 157 -1.46 -0.13 -17.70
C VAL A 157 -1.27 1.28 -17.15
N HIS A 158 -1.42 1.43 -15.84
CA HIS A 158 -1.13 2.68 -15.17
C HIS A 158 0.36 2.79 -14.88
N LEU A 159 0.93 3.95 -15.18
CA LEU A 159 2.24 4.37 -14.74
C LEU A 159 2.08 5.57 -13.82
N ASP A 160 2.23 5.33 -12.52
CA ASP A 160 2.44 6.38 -11.53
C ASP A 160 3.90 6.84 -11.65
N LEU A 161 4.09 8.07 -12.13
CA LEU A 161 5.42 8.62 -12.40
C LEU A 161 6.00 9.33 -11.17
N LYS A 162 5.26 9.47 -10.06
CA LYS A 162 5.72 10.23 -8.90
C LYS A 162 6.91 9.55 -8.20
N GLY A 163 8.00 10.28 -8.09
CA GLY A 163 9.21 9.88 -7.34
C GLY A 163 10.12 8.82 -7.97
N ALA A 164 9.61 7.83 -8.71
CA ALA A 164 10.43 6.89 -9.49
C ALA A 164 10.06 6.83 -10.98
N PRO A 165 10.16 7.97 -11.69
CA PRO A 165 9.88 8.05 -13.12
C PRO A 165 10.89 7.20 -13.92
N PRO A 166 10.44 6.26 -14.77
CA PRO A 166 11.34 5.53 -15.64
C PRO A 166 11.93 6.45 -16.73
N LYS A 167 13.18 6.22 -17.11
CA LYS A 167 13.79 6.90 -18.27
C LYS A 167 13.05 6.55 -19.56
N VAL A 168 13.01 7.50 -20.49
CA VAL A 168 12.39 7.29 -21.81
C VAL A 168 13.03 6.10 -22.56
N SER A 169 14.34 5.87 -22.38
CA SER A 169 15.03 4.69 -22.91
C SER A 169 14.42 3.39 -22.41
N TYR A 170 14.14 3.29 -21.12
CA TYR A 170 13.50 2.12 -20.54
C TYR A 170 12.04 1.97 -21.01
N LEU A 171 11.28 3.08 -21.07
CA LEU A 171 9.92 3.09 -21.61
C LEU A 171 9.85 2.55 -23.06
N SER A 172 10.86 2.86 -23.88
CA SER A 172 10.97 2.36 -25.25
C SER A 172 11.09 0.82 -25.36
N GLU A 173 11.58 0.17 -24.31
CA GLU A 173 11.70 -1.28 -24.23
C GLU A 173 10.44 -1.94 -23.63
N VAL A 174 9.82 -1.31 -22.62
CA VAL A 174 8.66 -1.91 -21.93
C VAL A 174 7.32 -1.72 -22.64
N PHE A 175 7.12 -0.67 -23.42
CA PHE A 175 5.85 -0.48 -24.14
C PHE A 175 5.53 -1.60 -25.14
N PRO A 176 6.48 -2.06 -25.98
CA PRO A 176 6.26 -3.25 -26.81
C PRO A 176 5.92 -4.50 -26.00
N LEU A 177 6.53 -4.67 -24.82
CA LEU A 177 6.21 -5.78 -23.92
C LEU A 177 4.78 -5.67 -23.38
N PHE A 178 4.33 -4.48 -22.95
CA PHE A 178 2.96 -4.29 -22.47
C PHE A 178 1.94 -4.66 -23.55
N HIS A 179 2.16 -4.22 -24.78
CA HIS A 179 1.31 -4.58 -25.92
C HIS A 179 1.31 -6.11 -26.14
N ALA A 180 2.48 -6.74 -26.17
CA ALA A 180 2.61 -8.19 -26.36
C ALA A 180 1.91 -9.00 -25.25
N LEU A 181 1.89 -8.48 -24.03
CA LEU A 181 1.17 -9.05 -22.89
C LEU A 181 -0.35 -8.81 -22.95
N GLY A 182 -0.83 -7.98 -23.88
CA GLY A 182 -2.24 -7.76 -24.17
C GLY A 182 -2.79 -6.42 -23.68
N ALA A 183 -1.95 -5.48 -23.22
CA ALA A 183 -2.38 -4.11 -22.97
C ALA A 183 -2.69 -3.40 -24.30
N ASN A 184 -3.62 -2.44 -24.28
CA ASN A 184 -3.93 -1.60 -25.43
C ASN A 184 -4.02 -0.11 -25.09
N GLY A 185 -3.53 0.26 -23.91
CA GLY A 185 -3.32 1.65 -23.56
C GLY A 185 -2.61 1.84 -22.23
N LEU A 186 -2.39 3.10 -21.91
CA LEU A 186 -1.63 3.61 -20.79
C LEU A 186 -2.44 4.68 -20.08
N LEU A 187 -2.47 4.62 -18.75
CA LEU A 187 -2.85 5.75 -17.91
C LEU A 187 -1.53 6.35 -17.38
N LEU A 188 -1.26 7.61 -17.67
CA LEU A 188 -0.04 8.30 -17.25
C LEU A 188 -0.35 9.34 -16.19
N GLU A 189 -0.01 9.06 -14.93
CA GLU A 189 -0.11 10.01 -13.82
C GLU A 189 1.22 10.72 -13.64
N TYR A 190 1.24 12.02 -13.93
CA TYR A 190 2.49 12.79 -13.96
C TYR A 190 2.83 13.48 -12.63
N GLU A 191 1.84 14.12 -11.98
CA GLU A 191 2.07 15.00 -10.83
C GLU A 191 3.27 15.96 -11.05
N ASP A 192 4.30 15.93 -10.20
CA ASP A 192 5.50 16.78 -10.29
C ASP A 192 6.49 16.38 -11.39
N MET A 193 6.24 15.28 -12.11
CA MET A 193 7.05 14.85 -13.25
C MET A 193 6.66 15.49 -14.58
N PHE A 194 5.55 16.24 -14.61
CA PHE A 194 5.14 16.98 -15.80
C PHE A 194 6.01 18.25 -15.99
N PRO A 195 6.40 18.63 -17.23
CA PRO A 195 7.10 19.89 -17.52
C PRO A 195 6.22 21.13 -17.38
N TYR A 196 5.73 21.44 -16.18
CA TYR A 196 4.97 22.66 -15.95
C TYR A 196 5.80 23.92 -16.25
N GLU A 197 5.13 24.95 -16.78
CA GLU A 197 5.74 26.22 -17.14
C GLU A 197 5.09 27.41 -16.39
N GLY A 198 5.68 28.59 -16.53
CA GLY A 198 5.17 29.82 -15.92
C GLY A 198 5.16 29.76 -14.39
N ARG A 199 4.03 30.12 -13.77
CA ARG A 199 3.85 30.08 -12.31
C ARG A 199 3.89 28.66 -11.74
N LEU A 200 3.63 27.65 -12.56
CA LEU A 200 3.64 26.24 -12.14
C LEU A 200 5.02 25.59 -12.25
N LEU A 201 6.04 26.33 -12.71
CA LEU A 201 7.42 25.84 -12.84
C LEU A 201 7.94 25.25 -11.52
N LEU A 202 7.56 25.83 -10.38
CA LEU A 202 7.99 25.40 -9.05
C LEU A 202 7.51 24.00 -8.66
N LEU A 203 6.47 23.50 -9.33
CA LEU A 203 5.91 22.16 -9.09
C LEU A 203 6.81 21.05 -9.61
N ARG A 204 7.75 21.36 -10.51
CA ARG A 204 8.57 20.36 -11.17
C ARG A 204 9.56 19.72 -10.21
N ALA A 205 9.56 18.39 -10.20
CA ALA A 205 10.66 17.62 -9.65
C ALA A 205 11.96 17.93 -10.41
N LYS A 206 13.10 17.68 -9.74
CA LYS A 206 14.43 17.91 -10.32
C LYS A 206 14.64 17.20 -11.65
N HIS A 207 14.09 15.99 -11.78
CA HIS A 207 14.18 15.14 -12.97
C HIS A 207 12.87 15.08 -13.78
N ALA A 208 11.98 16.06 -13.60
CA ALA A 208 10.76 16.22 -14.41
C ALA A 208 11.05 16.06 -15.91
N TYR A 209 10.20 15.31 -16.63
CA TYR A 209 10.36 15.15 -18.07
C TYR A 209 10.34 16.51 -18.76
N SER A 210 11.09 16.64 -19.85
CA SER A 210 10.99 17.77 -20.77
C SER A 210 9.79 17.60 -21.73
N PRO A 211 9.31 18.69 -22.36
CA PRO A 211 8.27 18.58 -23.39
C PRO A 211 8.64 17.64 -24.54
N SER A 212 9.93 17.59 -24.93
CA SER A 212 10.42 16.64 -25.94
C SER A 212 10.40 15.19 -25.48
N GLU A 213 10.66 14.93 -24.20
CA GLU A 213 10.56 13.58 -23.63
C GLU A 213 9.11 13.14 -23.53
N VAL A 214 8.18 14.01 -23.13
CA VAL A 214 6.73 13.71 -23.17
C VAL A 214 6.30 13.39 -24.60
N ALA A 215 6.70 14.18 -25.58
CA ALA A 215 6.40 13.91 -27.00
C ALA A 215 6.97 12.55 -27.47
N GLU A 216 8.18 12.20 -27.03
CA GLU A 216 8.79 10.90 -27.34
C GLU A 216 8.05 9.74 -26.66
N ILE A 217 7.64 9.88 -25.39
CA ILE A 217 6.82 8.88 -24.69
C ILE A 217 5.52 8.63 -25.45
N LEU A 218 4.83 9.69 -25.87
CA LEU A 218 3.59 9.58 -26.65
C LEU A 218 3.84 8.89 -28.00
N ARG A 219 4.93 9.23 -28.69
CA ARG A 219 5.32 8.58 -29.95
C ARG A 219 5.63 7.08 -29.75
N LEU A 220 6.32 6.71 -28.68
CA LEU A 220 6.62 5.31 -28.34
C LEU A 220 5.34 4.52 -28.01
N ALA A 221 4.40 5.14 -27.30
CA ALA A 221 3.10 4.54 -27.01
C ALA A 221 2.31 4.29 -28.30
N GLU A 222 2.23 5.27 -29.20
CA GLU A 222 1.59 5.14 -30.51
C GLU A 222 2.22 4.03 -31.36
N LEU A 223 3.55 3.98 -31.44
CA LEU A 223 4.28 2.91 -32.14
C LEU A 223 4.02 1.51 -31.56
N SER A 224 3.70 1.44 -30.27
CA SER A 224 3.38 0.19 -29.57
C SER A 224 1.87 -0.11 -29.58
N GLU A 225 1.07 0.65 -30.34
CA GLU A 225 -0.38 0.54 -30.38
C GLU A 225 -1.03 0.65 -28.99
N LEU A 226 -0.47 1.53 -28.15
CA LEU A 226 -0.97 1.84 -26.82
C LEU A 226 -1.60 3.23 -26.83
N GLU A 227 -2.91 3.29 -26.61
CA GLU A 227 -3.60 4.56 -26.42
C GLU A 227 -3.24 5.21 -25.08
N VAL A 228 -3.08 6.54 -25.05
CA VAL A 228 -2.68 7.25 -23.83
C VAL A 228 -3.83 8.06 -23.24
N VAL A 229 -4.01 7.91 -21.93
CA VAL A 229 -4.86 8.76 -21.08
C VAL A 229 -3.97 9.48 -20.06
N PRO A 230 -3.81 10.80 -20.13
CA PRO A 230 -3.17 11.55 -19.04
C PRO A 230 -4.07 11.55 -17.79
N LEU A 231 -3.44 11.50 -16.61
CA LEU A 231 -4.07 11.69 -15.31
C LEU A 231 -3.49 12.92 -14.62
N VAL A 232 -4.38 13.77 -14.12
CA VAL A 232 -4.05 14.97 -13.35
C VAL A 232 -4.82 14.94 -12.05
N GLN A 233 -4.13 15.12 -10.92
CA GLN A 233 -4.80 15.28 -9.64
C GLN A 233 -5.38 16.68 -9.53
N THR A 234 -6.66 16.77 -9.14
CA THR A 234 -7.41 18.03 -9.16
C THR A 234 -8.16 18.34 -7.88
N PHE A 235 -8.07 17.49 -6.84
CA PHE A 235 -8.80 17.71 -5.59
C PHE A 235 -8.09 17.12 -4.36
N GLY A 236 -8.00 15.79 -4.30
CA GLY A 236 -7.11 15.04 -3.40
C GLY A 236 -5.74 14.83 -4.06
N HIS A 237 -4.82 14.21 -3.33
CA HIS A 237 -3.42 13.97 -3.76
C HIS A 237 -2.71 15.23 -4.29
N MET A 238 -3.02 16.38 -3.70
CA MET A 238 -2.49 17.68 -4.11
C MET A 238 -1.17 18.04 -3.39
N GLU A 239 -0.53 17.10 -2.69
CA GLU A 239 0.69 17.36 -1.91
C GLU A 239 1.81 17.92 -2.76
N PHE A 240 1.95 17.47 -4.01
CA PHE A 240 2.96 17.98 -4.93
C PHE A 240 2.80 19.48 -5.22
N VAL A 241 1.60 20.02 -5.07
CA VAL A 241 1.29 21.44 -5.23
C VAL A 241 1.28 22.17 -3.90
N LEU A 242 0.48 21.67 -2.97
CA LEU A 242 0.17 22.38 -1.74
C LEU A 242 1.29 22.27 -0.71
N LYS A 243 2.33 21.43 -0.90
CA LYS A 243 3.56 21.47 -0.07
C LYS A 243 4.31 22.79 -0.21
N HIS A 244 4.15 23.50 -1.32
CA HIS A 244 4.84 24.75 -1.60
C HIS A 244 4.16 25.93 -0.88
N ALA A 245 4.98 26.83 -0.32
CA ALA A 245 4.49 28.00 0.40
C ALA A 245 3.60 28.92 -0.45
N GLU A 246 3.85 28.98 -1.76
CA GLU A 246 3.08 29.79 -2.73
C GLU A 246 1.62 29.33 -2.88
N PHE A 247 1.33 28.04 -2.63
CA PHE A 247 -0.02 27.47 -2.76
C PHE A 247 -0.60 27.00 -1.42
N ALA A 248 0.10 27.23 -0.31
CA ALA A 248 -0.31 26.74 1.00
C ALA A 248 -1.64 27.35 1.49
N HIS A 249 -2.00 28.55 1.04
CA HIS A 249 -3.29 29.19 1.35
C HIS A 249 -4.47 28.54 0.64
N LEU A 250 -4.24 27.71 -0.38
CA LEU A 250 -5.27 26.97 -1.11
C LEU A 250 -5.62 25.62 -0.47
N ARG A 251 -5.02 25.27 0.67
CA ARG A 251 -5.33 24.02 1.38
C ARG A 251 -6.71 24.10 2.03
N GLU A 252 -7.47 23.01 1.95
CA GLU A 252 -8.73 22.84 2.68
C GLU A 252 -8.51 22.92 4.19
N VAL A 253 -7.53 22.18 4.69
CA VAL A 253 -7.08 22.27 6.09
C VAL A 253 -5.64 22.79 6.09
N ALA A 254 -5.39 23.91 6.74
CA ALA A 254 -4.09 24.61 6.68
C ALA A 254 -2.87 23.72 6.98
N LEU A 255 -3.01 22.75 7.88
CA LEU A 255 -1.95 21.81 8.26
C LEU A 255 -1.68 20.71 7.22
N PHE A 256 -2.65 20.38 6.37
CA PHE A 256 -2.60 19.21 5.49
C PHE A 256 -2.48 19.62 4.03
N PRO A 257 -1.38 19.28 3.34
CA PRO A 257 -1.17 19.64 1.94
C PRO A 257 -1.87 18.69 0.96
N ASN A 258 -2.78 17.83 1.39
CA ASN A 258 -3.35 16.78 0.52
C ASN A 258 -4.62 17.21 -0.22
N THR A 259 -5.37 18.17 0.32
CA THR A 259 -6.70 18.54 -0.20
C THR A 259 -6.78 20.01 -0.56
N LEU A 260 -7.23 20.30 -1.77
CA LEU A 260 -7.49 21.65 -2.27
C LEU A 260 -8.80 22.21 -1.68
N ASN A 261 -8.79 23.47 -1.24
CA ASN A 261 -9.97 24.18 -0.79
C ASN A 261 -10.85 24.56 -1.99
N PRO A 262 -12.06 24.01 -2.13
CA PRO A 262 -12.92 24.28 -3.28
C PRO A 262 -13.62 25.65 -3.23
N HIS A 263 -13.51 26.40 -2.12
CA HIS A 263 -14.11 27.72 -1.97
C HIS A 263 -13.22 28.87 -2.49
N GLU A 264 -11.92 28.65 -2.60
CA GLU A 264 -11.00 29.65 -3.14
C GLU A 264 -11.06 29.66 -4.67
N ALA A 265 -11.39 30.80 -5.27
CA ALA A 265 -11.47 30.90 -6.73
C ALA A 265 -10.13 30.57 -7.43
N GLU A 266 -9.02 30.87 -6.74
CA GLU A 266 -7.68 30.53 -7.21
C GLU A 266 -7.43 29.02 -7.28
N SER A 267 -8.07 28.21 -6.42
CA SER A 267 -7.98 26.74 -6.47
C SER A 267 -8.46 26.20 -7.81
N LEU A 268 -9.64 26.62 -8.27
CA LEU A 268 -10.15 26.18 -9.57
C LEU A 268 -9.31 26.76 -10.71
N ALA A 269 -8.81 27.99 -10.60
CA ALA A 269 -7.95 28.58 -11.62
C ALA A 269 -6.60 27.85 -11.74
N LEU A 270 -6.04 27.39 -10.62
CA LEU A 270 -4.84 26.55 -10.57
C LEU A 270 -5.07 25.19 -11.24
N VAL A 271 -6.17 24.51 -10.90
CA VAL A 271 -6.54 23.23 -11.53
C VAL A 271 -6.72 23.35 -13.04
N LYS A 272 -7.39 24.42 -13.51
CA LYS A 272 -7.57 24.69 -14.93
C LYS A 272 -6.24 24.88 -15.66
N ASP A 273 -5.32 25.63 -15.08
CA ASP A 273 -3.97 25.86 -15.63
C ASP A 273 -3.18 24.54 -15.73
N MET A 274 -3.23 23.68 -14.71
CA MET A 274 -2.60 22.35 -14.78
C MET A 274 -3.19 21.49 -15.91
N ILE A 275 -4.52 21.44 -16.03
CA ILE A 275 -5.21 20.70 -17.10
C ILE A 275 -4.84 21.26 -18.47
N ASP A 276 -4.87 22.57 -18.65
CA ASP A 276 -4.59 23.24 -19.92
C ASP A 276 -3.15 22.95 -20.38
N GLN A 277 -2.18 22.97 -19.47
CA GLN A 277 -0.79 22.63 -19.79
C GLN A 277 -0.62 21.15 -20.16
N ILE A 278 -1.27 20.22 -19.45
CA ILE A 278 -1.21 18.79 -19.77
C ILE A 278 -1.86 18.50 -21.12
N MET A 279 -3.05 19.05 -21.37
CA MET A 279 -3.76 18.88 -22.63
C MET A 279 -3.05 19.53 -23.83
N ALA A 280 -2.21 20.55 -23.59
CA ALA A 280 -1.39 21.15 -24.65
C ALA A 280 -0.36 20.17 -25.23
N LEU A 281 0.14 19.23 -24.42
CA LEU A 281 1.05 18.15 -24.84
C LEU A 281 0.31 16.86 -25.23
N HIS A 282 -0.87 16.59 -24.66
CA HIS A 282 -1.71 15.42 -24.94
C HIS A 282 -2.84 15.72 -25.95
N ARG A 283 -2.48 16.18 -27.15
CA ARG A 283 -3.47 16.62 -28.14
C ARG A 283 -4.27 15.44 -28.71
N GLY A 284 -5.59 15.59 -28.77
CA GLY A 284 -6.49 14.64 -29.43
C GLY A 284 -6.79 13.36 -28.63
N VAL A 285 -6.44 13.31 -27.34
CA VAL A 285 -6.78 12.18 -26.47
C VAL A 285 -8.30 12.04 -26.29
N ARG A 286 -8.78 10.79 -26.28
CA ARG A 286 -10.20 10.48 -26.07
C ARG A 286 -10.64 10.62 -24.62
N TRP A 287 -9.71 10.45 -23.68
CA TRP A 287 -9.98 10.54 -22.25
C TRP A 287 -8.91 11.37 -21.54
N LEU A 288 -9.33 11.98 -20.43
CA LEU A 288 -8.47 12.63 -19.44
C LEU A 288 -8.95 12.17 -18.07
N HIS A 289 -8.07 11.63 -17.24
CA HIS A 289 -8.41 11.26 -15.88
C HIS A 289 -8.17 12.45 -14.94
N ILE A 290 -9.20 12.94 -14.26
CA ILE A 290 -9.13 14.16 -13.42
C ILE A 290 -8.85 13.86 -11.93
N GLY A 291 -8.58 12.60 -11.60
CA GLY A 291 -8.28 12.16 -10.23
C GLY A 291 -9.54 12.24 -9.35
N CYS A 292 -9.50 13.16 -8.37
CA CYS A 292 -10.56 13.45 -7.39
C CYS A 292 -10.82 12.33 -6.37
N ASP A 293 -9.83 11.50 -6.10
CA ASP A 293 -9.84 10.46 -5.08
C ASP A 293 -9.42 10.97 -3.69
N GLU A 294 -9.81 10.20 -2.66
CA GLU A 294 -9.23 10.24 -1.30
C GLU A 294 -9.24 11.64 -0.65
N VAL A 295 -10.31 12.40 -0.86
CA VAL A 295 -10.46 13.77 -0.34
C VAL A 295 -10.89 13.76 1.14
N TYR A 296 -10.11 13.10 1.99
CA TYR A 296 -10.47 12.72 3.35
C TYR A 296 -10.82 13.86 4.30
N TYR A 297 -10.27 15.05 4.08
CA TYR A 297 -10.49 16.24 4.92
C TYR A 297 -11.47 17.24 4.32
N LEU A 298 -12.19 16.87 3.27
CA LEU A 298 -13.18 17.76 2.67
C LEU A 298 -14.24 18.16 3.68
N GLY A 299 -14.51 19.47 3.81
CA GLY A 299 -15.49 19.98 4.76
C GLY A 299 -14.91 20.31 6.13
N GLU A 300 -13.63 20.01 6.38
CA GLU A 300 -12.98 20.27 7.67
C GLU A 300 -12.30 21.64 7.75
N GLY A 301 -12.12 22.33 6.61
CA GLY A 301 -11.64 23.71 6.57
C GLY A 301 -12.61 24.70 7.20
N GLU A 302 -12.11 25.82 7.72
CA GLU A 302 -12.96 26.83 8.37
C GLU A 302 -14.02 27.39 7.41
N THR A 303 -13.63 27.73 6.18
CA THR A 303 -14.56 28.22 5.14
C THR A 303 -15.60 27.16 4.79
N SER A 304 -15.20 25.90 4.65
CA SER A 304 -16.11 24.78 4.35
C SER A 304 -17.06 24.50 5.50
N LYS A 305 -16.59 24.54 6.75
CA LYS A 305 -17.42 24.41 7.97
C LYS A 305 -18.49 25.49 8.03
N GLN A 306 -18.13 26.74 7.75
CA GLN A 306 -19.09 27.85 7.69
C GLN A 306 -20.09 27.68 6.54
N TRP A 307 -19.65 27.21 5.37
CA TRP A 307 -20.53 26.94 4.24
C TRP A 307 -21.52 25.79 4.52
N LEU A 308 -21.05 24.73 5.19
CA LEU A 308 -21.86 23.56 5.56
C LEU A 308 -22.90 23.84 6.65
N GLN A 309 -22.81 24.96 7.40
CA GLN A 309 -23.83 25.35 8.37
C GLN A 309 -25.15 25.79 7.72
N GLN A 310 -25.16 26.06 6.43
CA GLN A 310 -26.37 26.44 5.69
C GLN A 310 -27.16 25.19 5.30
N GLU A 311 -28.47 25.16 5.59
CA GLU A 311 -29.32 23.96 5.46
C GLU A 311 -29.33 23.32 4.05
N GLN A 312 -29.13 24.13 3.00
CA GLN A 312 -29.12 23.68 1.60
C GLN A 312 -27.78 23.13 1.12
N ASN A 313 -26.77 23.08 2.00
CA ASN A 313 -25.41 22.67 1.67
C ASN A 313 -25.09 21.32 2.30
N SER A 314 -24.26 20.54 1.62
CA SER A 314 -23.84 19.22 2.05
C SER A 314 -22.46 18.91 1.51
N LEU A 315 -21.76 17.97 2.16
CA LEU A 315 -20.45 17.51 1.69
C LEU A 315 -20.53 16.94 0.26
N ALA A 316 -21.60 16.18 -0.02
CA ALA A 316 -21.89 15.67 -1.36
C ALA A 316 -22.04 16.80 -2.39
N LYS A 317 -22.78 17.86 -2.06
CA LYS A 317 -22.93 19.02 -2.95
C LYS A 317 -21.59 19.71 -3.18
N LEU A 318 -20.75 19.83 -2.16
CA LEU A 318 -19.41 20.43 -2.27
C LEU A 318 -18.53 19.62 -3.22
N CYS A 319 -18.44 18.30 -3.00
CA CYS A 319 -17.69 17.38 -3.84
C CYS A 319 -18.17 17.42 -5.30
N LEU A 320 -19.48 17.28 -5.53
CA LEU A 320 -20.06 17.24 -6.87
C LEU A 320 -19.91 18.58 -7.61
N SER A 321 -19.99 19.71 -6.90
CA SER A 321 -19.79 21.03 -7.52
C SER A 321 -18.35 21.20 -8.03
N HIS A 322 -17.36 20.71 -7.29
CA HIS A 322 -15.96 20.73 -7.71
C HIS A 322 -15.73 19.83 -8.93
N VAL A 323 -16.16 18.56 -8.86
CA VAL A 323 -16.04 17.61 -9.98
C VAL A 323 -16.74 18.17 -11.24
N GLN A 324 -17.94 18.73 -11.09
CA GLN A 324 -18.68 19.36 -12.18
C GLN A 324 -17.90 20.53 -12.79
N ALA A 325 -17.33 21.41 -11.96
CA ALA A 325 -16.58 22.58 -12.44
C ALA A 325 -15.32 22.18 -13.23
N VAL A 326 -14.58 21.17 -12.75
CA VAL A 326 -13.39 20.64 -13.43
C VAL A 326 -13.77 19.95 -14.73
N ALA A 327 -14.73 19.02 -14.70
CA ALA A 327 -15.17 18.30 -15.90
C ALA A 327 -15.77 19.23 -16.97
N SER A 328 -16.51 20.26 -16.55
CA SER A 328 -17.07 21.26 -17.47
C SER A 328 -15.99 22.07 -18.17
N HIS A 329 -14.88 22.39 -17.47
CA HIS A 329 -13.73 23.06 -18.10
C HIS A 329 -13.09 22.19 -19.18
N VAL A 330 -12.85 20.92 -18.87
CA VAL A 330 -12.29 19.96 -19.84
C VAL A 330 -13.15 19.89 -21.09
N LEU A 331 -14.46 19.69 -20.94
CA LEU A 331 -15.39 19.57 -22.07
C LEU A 331 -15.55 20.89 -22.86
N ALA A 332 -15.43 22.03 -22.20
CA ALA A 332 -15.49 23.34 -22.87
C ALA A 332 -14.27 23.59 -23.77
N GLN A 333 -13.07 23.20 -23.31
CA GLN A 333 -11.82 23.37 -24.09
C GLN A 333 -11.57 22.21 -25.07
N HIS A 334 -12.02 21.00 -24.71
CA HIS A 334 -11.79 19.76 -25.44
C HIS A 334 -13.08 18.93 -25.58
N PRO A 335 -14.03 19.33 -26.44
CA PRO A 335 -15.34 18.67 -26.56
C PRO A 335 -15.30 17.19 -26.97
N GLY A 336 -14.17 16.72 -27.51
CA GLY A 336 -13.95 15.31 -27.90
C GLY A 336 -13.32 14.45 -26.80
N THR A 337 -12.96 15.03 -25.65
CA THR A 337 -12.29 14.34 -24.55
C THR A 337 -13.29 14.07 -23.43
N THR A 338 -13.42 12.82 -23.01
CA THR A 338 -14.29 12.41 -21.91
C THR A 338 -13.50 12.36 -20.59
N PRO A 339 -13.89 13.14 -19.56
CA PRO A 339 -13.28 13.05 -18.24
C PRO A 339 -13.54 11.70 -17.57
N LEU A 340 -12.50 11.08 -17.01
CA LEU A 340 -12.58 9.94 -16.09
C LEU A 340 -12.36 10.43 -14.66
N VAL A 341 -13.03 9.83 -13.68
CA VAL A 341 -12.90 10.18 -12.26
C VAL A 341 -12.85 8.93 -11.40
N TRP A 342 -12.01 8.91 -10.36
CA TRP A 342 -12.06 7.84 -9.37
C TRP A 342 -13.40 7.87 -8.63
N ASP A 343 -13.98 6.70 -8.39
CA ASP A 343 -15.38 6.60 -7.94
C ASP A 343 -15.58 6.74 -6.43
N ASP A 344 -14.52 6.65 -5.62
CA ASP A 344 -14.58 6.49 -4.16
C ASP A 344 -15.39 7.59 -3.49
N MET A 345 -15.15 8.86 -3.87
CA MET A 345 -15.90 10.00 -3.37
C MET A 345 -17.39 9.99 -3.75
N LEU A 346 -17.80 9.20 -4.76
CA LEU A 346 -19.17 9.09 -5.25
C LEU A 346 -19.96 7.93 -4.61
N ARG A 347 -19.28 6.98 -3.97
CA ARG A 347 -19.87 5.71 -3.48
C ARG A 347 -20.99 5.93 -2.47
N ASP A 348 -20.78 6.82 -1.51
CA ASP A 348 -21.73 7.07 -0.41
C ASP A 348 -22.70 8.22 -0.68
N ILE A 349 -22.56 8.92 -1.81
CA ILE A 349 -23.47 10.00 -2.15
C ILE A 349 -24.87 9.44 -2.50
N PRO A 350 -25.97 9.98 -1.93
CA PRO A 350 -27.33 9.54 -2.26
C PRO A 350 -27.64 9.67 -3.76
N GLN A 351 -28.34 8.68 -4.32
CA GLN A 351 -28.66 8.64 -5.76
C GLN A 351 -29.32 9.93 -6.27
N GLU A 352 -30.27 10.48 -5.51
CA GLU A 352 -31.00 11.69 -5.91
C GLU A 352 -30.08 12.92 -6.02
N GLN A 353 -29.07 13.02 -5.14
CA GLN A 353 -28.07 14.09 -5.21
C GLN A 353 -27.12 13.89 -6.39
N LEU A 354 -26.69 12.65 -6.66
CA LEU A 354 -25.88 12.32 -7.85
C LEU A 354 -26.63 12.67 -9.15
N LYS A 355 -27.88 12.23 -9.29
CA LYS A 355 -28.75 12.53 -10.46
C LYS A 355 -28.91 14.02 -10.68
N ALA A 356 -29.23 14.77 -9.61
CA ALA A 356 -29.49 16.19 -9.69
C ALA A 356 -28.24 17.04 -9.98
N SER A 357 -27.04 16.51 -9.79
CA SER A 357 -25.79 17.27 -9.94
C SER A 357 -25.35 17.53 -11.38
N GLY A 358 -25.86 16.74 -12.34
CA GLY A 358 -25.39 16.77 -13.73
C GLY A 358 -24.02 16.11 -13.97
N VAL A 359 -23.27 15.75 -12.91
CA VAL A 359 -22.00 14.99 -13.02
C VAL A 359 -22.14 13.70 -13.84
N PRO A 360 -23.23 12.92 -13.75
CA PRO A 360 -23.40 11.70 -14.56
C PRO A 360 -23.34 11.88 -16.08
N HIS A 361 -23.52 13.11 -16.57
CA HIS A 361 -23.43 13.44 -17.99
C HIS A 361 -22.08 14.02 -18.41
N LEU A 362 -21.18 14.25 -17.46
CA LEU A 362 -19.89 14.92 -17.69
C LEU A 362 -18.69 14.00 -17.52
N VAL A 363 -18.80 12.92 -16.74
CA VAL A 363 -17.67 12.05 -16.39
C VAL A 363 -18.02 10.56 -16.48
N GLU A 364 -17.00 9.73 -16.66
CA GLU A 364 -17.10 8.27 -16.52
C GLU A 364 -16.37 7.82 -15.23
N PRO A 365 -17.08 7.22 -14.25
CA PRO A 365 -16.47 6.72 -13.03
C PRO A 365 -15.54 5.52 -13.26
N VAL A 366 -14.41 5.50 -12.55
CA VAL A 366 -13.45 4.40 -12.48
C VAL A 366 -13.52 3.75 -11.12
N LEU A 367 -14.09 2.54 -11.07
CA LEU A 367 -14.32 1.77 -9.86
C LEU A 367 -13.04 1.06 -9.44
N TRP A 368 -12.35 1.54 -8.41
CA TRP A 368 -11.11 0.92 -7.94
C TRP A 368 -11.32 0.03 -6.72
N ASP A 369 -10.70 -1.15 -6.75
CA ASP A 369 -10.62 -2.07 -5.60
C ASP A 369 -9.46 -3.03 -5.81
N TYR A 370 -8.53 -3.03 -4.84
CA TYR A 370 -7.28 -3.79 -4.92
C TYR A 370 -7.28 -5.03 -4.02
N GLY A 371 -8.40 -5.34 -3.35
CA GLY A 371 -8.54 -6.53 -2.51
C GLY A 371 -8.50 -7.82 -3.33
N ALA A 372 -7.71 -8.81 -2.90
CA ALA A 372 -7.72 -10.15 -3.51
C ALA A 372 -9.07 -10.87 -3.31
N ASP A 373 -9.84 -10.44 -2.31
CA ASP A 373 -11.16 -10.92 -1.90
C ASP A 373 -12.26 -9.87 -2.13
N LEU A 374 -12.09 -8.98 -3.12
CA LEU A 374 -13.07 -7.92 -3.40
C LEU A 374 -14.50 -8.47 -3.50
N ASP A 375 -15.45 -7.72 -2.93
CA ASP A 375 -16.86 -8.13 -2.91
C ASP A 375 -17.52 -7.88 -4.28
N VAL A 376 -17.57 -8.95 -5.08
CA VAL A 376 -18.17 -8.96 -6.42
C VAL A 376 -19.61 -8.46 -6.41
N HIS A 377 -20.42 -8.85 -5.42
CA HIS A 377 -21.83 -8.47 -5.36
C HIS A 377 -21.99 -6.99 -5.07
N SER A 378 -21.21 -6.46 -4.12
CA SER A 378 -21.22 -5.04 -3.80
C SER A 378 -20.80 -4.17 -4.99
N LYS A 379 -19.81 -4.61 -5.79
CA LYS A 379 -19.43 -3.89 -7.02
C LYS A 379 -20.52 -3.89 -8.08
N ILE A 380 -21.19 -5.03 -8.29
CA ILE A 380 -22.32 -5.12 -9.23
C ILE A 380 -23.47 -4.20 -8.80
N PHE A 381 -23.77 -4.16 -7.49
CA PHE A 381 -24.79 -3.26 -6.95
C PHE A 381 -24.42 -1.78 -7.17
N LEU A 382 -23.15 -1.43 -6.93
CA LEU A 382 -22.63 -0.09 -7.15
C LEU A 382 -22.68 0.32 -8.64
N MET A 383 -22.36 -0.59 -9.56
CA MET A 383 -22.54 -0.36 -10.99
C MET A 383 -24.00 -0.08 -11.34
N GLY A 384 -24.95 -0.84 -10.77
CA GLY A 384 -26.39 -0.61 -10.94
C GLY A 384 -26.81 0.78 -10.46
N LYS A 385 -26.35 1.19 -9.27
CA LYS A 385 -26.56 2.55 -8.72
C LYS A 385 -26.09 3.62 -9.71
N TYR A 386 -24.88 3.49 -10.26
CA TYR A 386 -24.36 4.49 -11.20
C TYR A 386 -25.16 4.54 -12.51
N GLN A 387 -25.56 3.39 -13.05
CA GLN A 387 -26.44 3.37 -14.23
C GLN A 387 -27.80 4.03 -13.97
N GLU A 388 -28.42 3.74 -12.82
CA GLU A 388 -29.67 4.40 -12.40
C GLU A 388 -29.50 5.92 -12.27
N CYS A 389 -28.31 6.38 -11.88
CA CYS A 389 -27.99 7.80 -11.78
C CYS A 389 -27.71 8.48 -13.13
N GLY A 390 -27.59 7.71 -14.23
CA GLY A 390 -27.39 8.23 -15.58
C GLY A 390 -25.94 8.18 -16.08
N PHE A 391 -25.01 7.54 -15.36
CA PHE A 391 -23.67 7.29 -15.87
C PHE A 391 -23.73 6.27 -17.01
N GLN A 392 -23.27 6.66 -18.21
CA GLN A 392 -23.41 5.84 -19.42
C GLN A 392 -22.41 4.69 -19.49
N ARG A 393 -21.17 4.95 -19.05
CA ARG A 393 -20.06 4.00 -19.07
C ARG A 393 -19.30 4.07 -17.76
N LEU A 394 -18.76 2.93 -17.36
CA LEU A 394 -17.95 2.76 -16.17
C LEU A 394 -16.62 2.11 -16.56
N TRP A 395 -15.63 2.25 -15.68
CA TRP A 395 -14.35 1.56 -15.78
C TRP A 395 -14.09 0.79 -14.50
N ALA A 396 -13.29 -0.27 -14.60
CA ALA A 396 -12.74 -0.96 -13.43
C ALA A 396 -11.29 -0.52 -13.22
N ALA A 397 -10.81 -0.61 -11.99
CA ALA A 397 -9.39 -0.51 -11.69
C ALA A 397 -8.94 -1.57 -10.68
N SER A 398 -7.96 -2.35 -11.10
CA SER A 398 -7.22 -3.33 -10.31
C SER A 398 -5.83 -2.79 -10.00
N ALA A 399 -4.97 -3.57 -9.34
CA ALA A 399 -3.56 -3.22 -9.17
C ALA A 399 -2.65 -4.40 -9.51
N PHE A 400 -1.47 -4.14 -10.08
CA PHE A 400 -0.41 -5.14 -10.28
C PHE A 400 0.80 -4.93 -9.36
N LYS A 401 0.94 -3.75 -8.75
CA LYS A 401 1.94 -3.42 -7.72
C LYS A 401 1.49 -2.23 -6.87
N GLY A 402 2.15 -1.98 -5.74
CA GLY A 402 2.04 -0.72 -4.98
C GLY A 402 0.78 -0.53 -4.12
N ALA A 403 -0.14 -1.50 -4.14
CA ALA A 403 -1.43 -1.42 -3.45
C ALA A 403 -1.56 -2.34 -2.22
N THR A 404 -0.47 -3.02 -1.82
CA THR A 404 -0.49 -3.98 -0.70
C THR A 404 0.43 -3.60 0.46
N GLY A 405 1.21 -2.53 0.32
CA GLY A 405 2.06 -2.01 1.39
C GLY A 405 2.89 -0.81 0.96
N ALA A 406 2.99 0.21 1.83
CA ALA A 406 3.66 1.47 1.52
C ALA A 406 5.19 1.35 1.34
N SER A 407 5.83 0.35 1.95
CA SER A 407 7.28 0.11 1.87
C SER A 407 7.61 -1.27 1.29
N GLN A 408 6.71 -1.81 0.46
CA GLN A 408 6.89 -3.13 -0.11
C GLN A 408 7.91 -3.10 -1.26
N ALA A 409 8.83 -4.07 -1.30
CA ALA A 409 9.85 -4.16 -2.33
C ALA A 409 9.51 -5.15 -3.45
N LEU A 410 8.73 -6.20 -3.15
CA LEU A 410 8.33 -7.25 -4.09
C LEU A 410 6.80 -7.39 -4.12
N PRO A 411 6.17 -7.50 -5.30
CA PRO A 411 4.73 -7.62 -5.41
C PRO A 411 4.25 -9.04 -5.07
N PRO A 412 3.19 -9.21 -4.27
CA PRO A 412 2.55 -10.51 -4.07
C PRO A 412 1.73 -10.88 -5.31
N ILE A 413 2.36 -11.56 -6.28
CA ILE A 413 1.74 -11.90 -7.57
C ILE A 413 0.38 -12.61 -7.39
N GLU A 414 0.28 -13.57 -6.47
CA GLU A 414 -0.96 -14.30 -6.21
C GLU A 414 -2.10 -13.40 -5.75
N HIS A 415 -1.82 -12.39 -4.92
CA HIS A 415 -2.80 -11.40 -4.48
C HIS A 415 -3.36 -10.63 -5.68
N HIS A 416 -2.47 -10.11 -6.54
CA HIS A 416 -2.86 -9.33 -7.69
C HIS A 416 -3.62 -10.16 -8.73
N VAL A 417 -3.18 -11.39 -9.00
CA VAL A 417 -3.91 -12.33 -9.87
C VAL A 417 -5.32 -12.58 -9.35
N ARG A 418 -5.49 -12.86 -8.05
CA ARG A 418 -6.82 -13.05 -7.45
C ARG A 418 -7.71 -11.82 -7.58
N ASN A 419 -7.17 -10.62 -7.36
CA ASN A 419 -7.90 -9.37 -7.57
C ASN A 419 -8.42 -9.26 -9.02
N HIS A 420 -7.60 -9.61 -10.02
CA HIS A 420 -8.02 -9.60 -11.42
C HIS A 420 -9.08 -10.67 -11.73
N GLU A 421 -8.97 -11.85 -11.13
CA GLU A 421 -9.99 -12.90 -11.27
C GLU A 421 -11.34 -12.47 -10.70
N GLN A 422 -11.36 -11.75 -9.57
CA GLN A 422 -12.61 -11.19 -9.04
C GLN A 422 -13.18 -10.10 -9.94
N TRP A 423 -12.35 -9.21 -10.51
CA TRP A 423 -12.81 -8.22 -11.49
C TRP A 423 -13.38 -8.86 -12.76
N LEU A 424 -12.83 -10.00 -13.20
CA LEU A 424 -13.43 -10.80 -14.27
C LEU A 424 -14.82 -11.31 -13.88
N GLN A 425 -15.03 -11.75 -12.64
CA GLN A 425 -16.36 -12.15 -12.15
C GLN A 425 -17.34 -10.97 -12.12
N VAL A 426 -16.89 -9.78 -11.70
CA VAL A 426 -17.69 -8.54 -11.75
C VAL A 426 -18.11 -8.24 -13.18
N ALA A 427 -17.19 -8.30 -14.14
CA ALA A 427 -17.49 -7.98 -15.53
C ALA A 427 -18.40 -9.01 -16.21
N VAL A 428 -18.29 -10.29 -15.85
CA VAL A 428 -19.12 -11.37 -16.40
C VAL A 428 -20.52 -11.39 -15.79
N SER A 429 -20.63 -11.09 -14.50
CA SER A 429 -21.89 -11.17 -13.74
C SER A 429 -22.64 -9.84 -13.66
N GLY A 430 -21.96 -8.73 -13.94
CA GLY A 430 -22.52 -7.39 -13.95
C GLY A 430 -23.32 -7.07 -15.22
N PRO A 431 -23.92 -5.86 -15.27
CA PRO A 431 -24.62 -5.37 -16.44
C PRO A 431 -23.75 -5.40 -17.71
N VAL A 432 -24.31 -5.95 -18.79
CA VAL A 432 -23.61 -6.15 -20.07
C VAL A 432 -23.29 -4.80 -20.71
N ASP A 433 -22.09 -4.69 -21.30
CA ASP A 433 -21.58 -3.50 -22.01
C ASP A 433 -21.47 -2.22 -21.16
N THR A 434 -21.53 -2.33 -19.82
CA THR A 434 -21.37 -1.18 -18.91
C THR A 434 -19.91 -0.83 -18.65
N LEU A 435 -19.05 -1.84 -18.50
CA LEU A 435 -17.61 -1.64 -18.30
C LEU A 435 -16.91 -1.46 -19.65
N GLN A 436 -16.35 -0.29 -19.86
CA GLN A 436 -15.57 0.05 -21.05
C GLN A 436 -14.22 -0.67 -21.06
N GLY A 437 -13.60 -0.78 -19.88
CA GLY A 437 -12.29 -1.38 -19.71
C GLY A 437 -11.87 -1.51 -18.26
N ILE A 438 -10.64 -1.97 -18.07
CA ILE A 438 -9.98 -2.07 -16.77
C ILE A 438 -8.61 -1.39 -16.82
N ILE A 439 -8.28 -0.64 -15.77
CA ILE A 439 -6.99 -0.01 -15.55
C ILE A 439 -6.23 -0.83 -14.50
N LEU A 440 -5.06 -1.36 -14.88
CA LEU A 440 -4.17 -2.08 -13.99
C LEU A 440 -3.24 -1.06 -13.33
N THR A 441 -3.56 -0.66 -12.11
CA THR A 441 -2.82 0.36 -11.38
C THR A 441 -1.44 -0.13 -10.93
N GLY A 442 -0.43 0.73 -11.09
CA GLY A 442 0.95 0.46 -10.71
C GLY A 442 1.53 1.60 -9.87
N TRP A 443 0.96 1.82 -8.69
CA TRP A 443 1.34 2.90 -7.77
C TRP A 443 2.80 2.85 -7.39
N GLN A 444 3.43 4.02 -7.22
CA GLN A 444 4.86 4.15 -6.96
C GLN A 444 5.18 4.57 -5.53
N ARG A 445 4.24 5.25 -4.88
CA ARG A 445 4.17 5.54 -3.44
C ARG A 445 2.73 5.98 -3.09
N TYR A 446 2.39 6.09 -1.82
CA TYR A 446 1.02 6.41 -1.37
C TYR A 446 0.73 7.92 -1.45
N ASP A 447 1.72 8.74 -1.13
CA ASP A 447 1.69 10.20 -1.21
C ASP A 447 3.13 10.77 -1.37
N HIS A 448 3.28 12.09 -1.52
CA HIS A 448 4.59 12.77 -1.67
C HIS A 448 5.53 12.70 -0.47
N PHE A 449 5.06 12.21 0.68
CA PHE A 449 5.83 12.08 1.92
C PHE A 449 6.18 10.63 2.25
N SER A 450 5.50 9.67 1.62
CA SER A 450 5.79 8.24 1.75
C SER A 450 7.00 7.82 0.91
N VAL A 451 7.65 6.73 1.33
CA VAL A 451 8.77 6.11 0.58
C VAL A 451 8.28 5.41 -0.68
N LEU A 452 9.21 5.08 -1.59
CA LEU A 452 8.93 4.21 -2.72
C LEU A 452 8.47 2.82 -2.29
N CYS A 453 7.41 2.32 -2.94
CA CYS A 453 7.06 0.91 -2.95
C CYS A 453 7.71 0.21 -4.17
N GLU A 454 7.12 -0.87 -4.68
CA GLU A 454 7.75 -1.70 -5.71
C GLU A 454 8.07 -0.91 -6.98
N LEU A 455 9.31 -0.99 -7.43
CA LEU A 455 9.75 -0.37 -8.68
C LEU A 455 9.10 -1.06 -9.88
N LEU A 456 8.86 -0.30 -10.96
CA LEU A 456 8.24 -0.83 -12.19
C LEU A 456 8.91 -2.11 -12.74
N PRO A 457 10.26 -2.20 -12.91
CA PRO A 457 10.92 -3.44 -13.34
C PRO A 457 10.58 -4.66 -12.49
N VAL A 458 10.46 -4.45 -11.17
CA VAL A 458 10.15 -5.50 -10.20
C VAL A 458 8.68 -5.93 -10.29
N GLY A 459 7.80 -5.01 -10.71
CA GLY A 459 6.39 -5.25 -10.97
C GLY A 459 6.06 -6.00 -12.27
N ILE A 460 7.00 -6.14 -13.21
CA ILE A 460 6.73 -6.71 -14.54
C ILE A 460 6.17 -8.15 -14.49
N PRO A 461 6.71 -9.09 -13.67
CA PRO A 461 6.13 -10.43 -13.59
C PRO A 461 4.69 -10.44 -13.09
N SER A 462 4.36 -9.57 -12.12
CA SER A 462 3.00 -9.39 -11.62
C SER A 462 2.08 -8.82 -12.71
N LEU A 463 2.53 -7.78 -13.42
CA LEU A 463 1.79 -7.20 -14.55
C LEU A 463 1.50 -8.23 -15.64
N ALA A 464 2.50 -9.03 -16.01
CA ALA A 464 2.35 -10.07 -17.04
C ALA A 464 1.32 -11.13 -16.61
N ALA A 465 1.37 -11.60 -15.36
CA ALA A 465 0.38 -12.52 -14.82
C ALA A 465 -1.03 -11.92 -14.84
N CYS A 466 -1.17 -10.66 -14.42
CA CYS A 466 -2.44 -9.95 -14.37
C CYS A 466 -3.05 -9.72 -15.77
N LEU A 467 -2.28 -9.21 -16.73
CA LEU A 467 -2.73 -8.99 -18.11
C LEU A 467 -3.13 -10.30 -18.78
N GLN A 468 -2.32 -11.35 -18.65
CA GLN A 468 -2.62 -12.66 -19.23
C GLN A 468 -3.85 -13.31 -18.58
N SER A 469 -4.07 -13.07 -17.29
CA SER A 469 -5.32 -13.47 -16.61
C SER A 469 -6.54 -12.81 -17.27
N LEU A 470 -6.48 -11.51 -17.55
CA LEU A 470 -7.57 -10.78 -18.21
C LEU A 470 -7.79 -11.25 -19.65
N VAL A 471 -6.71 -11.47 -20.41
CA VAL A 471 -6.76 -11.93 -21.81
C VAL A 471 -7.39 -13.32 -21.93
N HIS A 472 -7.08 -14.22 -20.99
CA HIS A 472 -7.52 -15.62 -21.04
C HIS A 472 -8.72 -15.93 -20.15
N GLY A 473 -9.22 -14.97 -19.38
CA GLY A 473 -10.36 -15.13 -18.48
C GLY A 473 -10.06 -15.92 -17.20
N GLY A 474 -8.80 -15.91 -16.74
CA GLY A 474 -8.32 -16.56 -15.52
C GLY A 474 -6.85 -16.97 -15.59
N PHE A 475 -6.25 -17.39 -14.47
CA PHE A 475 -4.83 -17.73 -14.38
C PHE A 475 -4.58 -19.24 -14.17
N ALA A 476 -4.94 -20.03 -15.19
CA ALA A 476 -4.69 -21.47 -15.18
C ALA A 476 -3.23 -21.83 -15.52
N GLY A 477 -2.85 -23.10 -15.34
CA GLY A 477 -1.47 -23.57 -15.51
C GLY A 477 -0.88 -23.33 -16.91
N ASP A 478 -1.69 -23.35 -17.97
CA ASP A 478 -1.26 -23.03 -19.34
C ASP A 478 -1.03 -21.53 -19.56
N VAL A 479 -1.79 -20.67 -18.87
CA VAL A 479 -1.58 -19.22 -18.84
C VAL A 479 -0.29 -18.89 -18.07
N LYS A 480 -0.06 -19.55 -16.93
CA LYS A 480 1.18 -19.44 -16.16
C LYS A 480 2.41 -19.77 -17.01
N GLN A 481 2.38 -20.89 -17.74
CA GLN A 481 3.47 -21.29 -18.65
C GLN A 481 3.69 -20.29 -19.78
N ARG A 482 2.62 -19.66 -20.30
CA ARG A 482 2.74 -18.58 -21.28
C ARG A 482 3.47 -17.38 -20.72
N VAL A 483 3.13 -16.94 -19.50
CA VAL A 483 3.83 -15.84 -18.83
C VAL A 483 5.30 -16.18 -18.61
N GLU A 484 5.60 -17.37 -18.10
CA GLU A 484 6.98 -17.85 -17.90
C GLU A 484 7.78 -17.81 -19.22
N HIS A 485 7.16 -18.22 -20.33
CA HIS A 485 7.75 -18.13 -21.65
C HIS A 485 7.97 -16.69 -22.13
N PHE A 486 6.97 -15.81 -21.99
CA PHE A 486 7.08 -14.39 -22.35
C PHE A 486 8.21 -13.69 -21.60
N LEU A 487 8.36 -13.99 -20.32
CA LEU A 487 9.35 -13.38 -19.45
C LEU A 487 10.70 -14.09 -19.51
N GLY A 488 10.81 -15.25 -20.17
CA GLY A 488 12.04 -16.05 -20.19
C GLY A 488 12.47 -16.54 -18.81
N VAL A 489 11.52 -16.80 -17.91
CA VAL A 489 11.77 -17.27 -16.52
C VAL A 489 11.37 -18.73 -16.36
N SER A 490 12.06 -19.45 -15.48
CA SER A 490 11.80 -20.88 -15.23
C SER A 490 10.59 -21.14 -14.32
N SER A 491 10.23 -20.18 -13.46
CA SER A 491 9.09 -20.28 -12.54
C SER A 491 8.66 -18.90 -12.06
N LEU A 492 7.35 -18.66 -11.96
CA LEU A 492 6.79 -17.48 -11.29
C LEU A 492 6.63 -17.64 -9.76
N GLU A 493 6.65 -18.87 -9.26
CA GLU A 493 6.42 -19.17 -7.83
C GLU A 493 7.71 -19.21 -7.01
N ILE A 494 8.86 -19.41 -7.67
CA ILE A 494 10.15 -19.62 -7.02
C ILE A 494 11.15 -18.69 -7.69
N LEU A 495 11.33 -17.50 -7.13
CA LEU A 495 12.48 -16.65 -7.43
C LEU A 495 13.61 -16.84 -6.41
N ASP A 496 13.64 -18.01 -5.73
CA ASP A 496 14.65 -18.37 -4.71
C ASP A 496 16.04 -18.69 -5.27
N THR A 497 16.27 -18.65 -6.59
CA THR A 497 17.54 -19.09 -7.16
C THR A 497 18.34 -17.97 -7.79
N VAL A 498 19.30 -17.51 -6.99
CA VAL A 498 20.51 -16.81 -7.41
C VAL A 498 21.12 -17.54 -8.62
N SER A 499 21.17 -16.86 -9.76
CA SER A 499 22.03 -17.12 -10.94
C SER A 499 21.51 -17.94 -12.14
N GLU A 500 20.37 -18.63 -12.12
CA GLU A 500 19.85 -19.32 -13.33
C GLU A 500 18.41 -18.91 -13.66
N GLY A 501 18.24 -18.02 -14.65
CA GLY A 501 16.94 -17.63 -15.17
C GLY A 501 16.47 -16.22 -14.77
N ALA A 502 17.36 -15.22 -14.88
CA ALA A 502 17.06 -13.82 -14.61
C ALA A 502 15.99 -13.20 -15.54
N GLY A 503 15.26 -13.99 -16.35
CA GLY A 503 14.31 -13.50 -17.35
C GLY A 503 14.99 -12.87 -18.57
N SER A 504 14.19 -12.61 -19.59
CA SER A 504 14.58 -11.91 -20.82
C SER A 504 13.78 -10.62 -21.05
N PHE A 505 13.08 -10.13 -20.03
CA PHE A 505 12.28 -8.90 -20.10
C PHE A 505 13.11 -7.67 -19.70
N PRO A 506 12.75 -6.46 -20.15
CA PRO A 506 13.47 -5.25 -19.74
C PRO A 506 13.41 -5.06 -18.22
N GLY A 507 14.58 -4.87 -17.59
CA GLY A 507 14.71 -4.71 -16.14
C GLY A 507 14.67 -6.01 -15.32
N SER A 508 14.85 -7.16 -15.97
CA SER A 508 14.83 -8.46 -15.31
C SER A 508 16.05 -8.70 -14.40
N ASP A 509 17.17 -8.02 -14.68
CA ASP A 509 18.33 -7.90 -13.81
C ASP A 509 18.02 -7.13 -12.51
N ILE A 510 17.34 -5.98 -12.60
CA ILE A 510 16.85 -5.21 -11.45
C ILE A 510 15.94 -6.10 -10.60
N HIS A 511 14.97 -6.77 -11.23
CA HIS A 511 14.06 -7.69 -10.53
C HIS A 511 14.81 -8.81 -9.79
N ALA A 512 15.80 -9.45 -10.43
CA ALA A 512 16.59 -10.50 -9.80
C ALA A 512 17.42 -9.99 -8.60
N LEU A 513 18.08 -8.84 -8.75
CA LEU A 513 18.92 -8.24 -7.72
C LEU A 513 18.08 -7.73 -6.52
N VAL A 514 16.93 -7.10 -6.78
CA VAL A 514 15.98 -6.67 -5.73
C VAL A 514 15.42 -7.88 -4.98
N THR A 515 15.12 -8.97 -5.70
CA THR A 515 14.67 -10.22 -5.07
C THR A 515 15.74 -10.81 -4.16
N GLN A 516 17.00 -10.82 -4.61
CA GLN A 516 18.12 -11.29 -3.81
C GLN A 516 18.33 -10.46 -2.54
N VAL A 517 18.18 -9.13 -2.62
CA VAL A 517 18.19 -8.25 -1.44
C VAL A 517 17.08 -8.62 -0.47
N SER A 518 15.85 -8.74 -0.99
CA SER A 518 14.63 -8.83 -0.20
C SER A 518 14.46 -10.19 0.47
N LEU A 519 14.72 -11.29 -0.24
CA LEU A 519 14.50 -12.66 0.27
C LEU A 519 15.72 -13.25 0.98
N HIS A 520 16.94 -12.92 0.54
CA HIS A 520 18.15 -13.64 0.99
C HIS A 520 19.09 -12.78 1.82
N LEU A 521 19.48 -11.59 1.36
CA LEU A 521 20.54 -10.83 2.01
C LEU A 521 20.10 -10.16 3.31
N ARG A 522 18.90 -9.54 3.34
CA ARG A 522 18.37 -8.92 4.57
C ARG A 522 18.26 -9.93 5.71
N SER A 523 17.61 -11.06 5.46
CA SER A 523 17.43 -12.13 6.44
C SER A 523 18.77 -12.73 6.92
N SER A 524 19.81 -12.72 6.09
CA SER A 524 21.15 -13.14 6.48
C SER A 524 21.80 -12.19 7.48
N VAL A 525 21.55 -10.87 7.37
CA VAL A 525 22.06 -9.88 8.33
C VAL A 525 21.36 -10.04 9.68
N ASP A 526 20.04 -10.22 9.70
CA ASP A 526 19.29 -10.51 10.93
C ASP A 526 19.74 -11.83 11.55
N THR A 527 19.99 -12.84 10.73
CA THR A 527 20.51 -14.13 11.21
C THR A 527 21.86 -13.97 11.90
N LEU A 528 22.80 -13.21 11.32
CA LEU A 528 24.08 -12.92 11.96
C LEU A 528 23.91 -12.10 13.26
N LEU A 529 23.09 -11.05 13.24
CA LEU A 529 23.05 -10.11 14.37
C LEU A 529 22.17 -10.58 15.52
N GLU A 530 21.12 -11.34 15.23
CA GLU A 530 20.05 -11.65 16.19
C GLU A 530 19.92 -13.14 16.48
N ARG A 531 20.47 -14.01 15.61
CA ARG A 531 20.34 -15.48 15.77
C ARG A 531 21.68 -16.20 15.91
N ASN A 532 22.79 -15.57 15.54
CA ASN A 532 24.11 -16.14 15.74
C ASN A 532 24.44 -16.19 17.24
N ARG A 533 24.72 -17.39 17.76
CA ARG A 533 25.00 -17.62 19.18
C ARG A 533 26.23 -16.85 19.70
N TYR A 534 27.21 -16.61 18.84
CA TYR A 534 28.44 -15.91 19.22
C TYR A 534 28.17 -14.41 19.36
N VAL A 535 27.43 -13.82 18.42
CA VAL A 535 27.00 -12.42 18.51
C VAL A 535 26.07 -12.23 19.70
N THR A 536 25.01 -13.02 19.80
CA THR A 536 23.99 -12.84 20.85
C THR A 536 24.48 -13.20 22.26
N GLY A 537 25.39 -14.18 22.39
CA GLY A 537 25.90 -14.65 23.67
C GLY A 537 27.18 -13.94 24.14
N TRP A 538 28.15 -13.72 23.23
CA TRP A 538 29.49 -13.24 23.57
C TRP A 538 29.83 -11.85 23.01
N PHE A 539 28.98 -11.29 22.15
CA PHE A 539 29.15 -9.93 21.64
C PHE A 539 27.83 -9.16 21.54
N SER A 540 26.99 -9.36 22.54
CA SER A 540 25.66 -8.74 22.62
C SER A 540 25.74 -7.21 22.80
N PRO A 541 24.62 -6.48 22.73
CA PRO A 541 24.61 -5.04 23.01
C PRO A 541 25.21 -4.64 24.37
N TYR A 542 25.21 -5.54 25.36
CA TYR A 542 25.89 -5.31 26.65
C TYR A 542 27.42 -5.28 26.52
N HIS A 543 27.96 -6.22 25.74
CA HIS A 543 29.38 -6.41 25.50
C HIS A 543 29.95 -5.33 24.58
N ARG A 544 29.26 -5.05 23.46
CA ARG A 544 29.60 -4.01 22.48
C ARG A 544 29.78 -2.64 23.15
N ARG A 545 28.81 -2.22 23.97
CA ARG A 545 28.88 -0.95 24.73
C ARG A 545 30.06 -0.83 25.68
N ARG A 546 30.59 -1.96 26.17
CA ARG A 546 31.74 -2.00 27.08
C ARG A 546 33.06 -2.31 26.38
N LYS A 547 33.02 -2.52 25.06
CA LYS A 547 34.17 -2.93 24.25
C LYS A 547 34.81 -4.21 24.80
N LEU A 548 33.97 -5.17 25.21
CA LEU A 548 34.40 -6.43 25.79
C LEU A 548 34.08 -7.57 24.82
N ILE A 549 35.07 -8.39 24.50
CA ILE A 549 34.87 -9.65 23.80
C ILE A 549 35.97 -10.63 24.19
N HIS A 550 35.63 -11.92 24.28
CA HIS A 550 36.67 -12.94 24.40
C HIS A 550 37.40 -13.08 23.05
N PRO A 551 38.73 -12.95 22.96
CA PRO A 551 39.45 -12.87 21.68
C PRO A 551 39.15 -14.02 20.69
N VAL A 552 38.98 -15.26 21.18
CA VAL A 552 38.60 -16.41 20.35
C VAL A 552 37.25 -16.19 19.63
N MET A 553 36.31 -15.47 20.22
CA MET A 553 34.99 -15.25 19.62
C MET A 553 35.06 -14.35 18.38
N ILE A 554 36.10 -13.50 18.27
CA ILE A 554 36.33 -12.69 17.07
C ILE A 554 36.48 -13.59 15.83
N GLN A 555 37.19 -14.71 15.96
CA GLN A 555 37.43 -15.65 14.87
C GLN A 555 36.15 -16.35 14.39
N HIS A 556 35.09 -16.37 15.21
CA HIS A 556 33.79 -16.92 14.85
C HIS A 556 32.84 -15.88 14.25
N ILE A 557 32.98 -14.60 14.58
CA ILE A 557 32.06 -13.54 14.15
C ILE A 557 32.59 -12.79 12.93
N GLN A 558 33.87 -12.38 12.96
CA GLN A 558 34.45 -11.47 11.97
C GLN A 558 34.44 -12.03 10.53
N PRO A 559 34.80 -13.30 10.27
CA PRO A 559 34.81 -13.80 8.89
C PRO A 559 33.42 -13.83 8.25
N GLU A 560 32.39 -14.19 9.01
CA GLU A 560 31.00 -14.21 8.54
C GLU A 560 30.50 -12.80 8.23
N ALA A 561 30.77 -11.83 9.12
CA ALA A 561 30.44 -10.43 8.94
C ALA A 561 31.13 -9.80 7.72
N LEU A 562 32.44 -10.05 7.54
CA LEU A 562 33.20 -9.59 6.38
C LEU A 562 32.70 -10.22 5.07
N SER A 563 32.41 -11.52 5.09
CA SER A 563 31.85 -12.24 3.94
C SER A 563 30.49 -11.68 3.54
N LEU A 564 29.60 -11.42 4.50
CA LEU A 564 28.32 -10.76 4.24
C LEU A 564 28.51 -9.36 3.67
N LEU A 565 29.37 -8.53 4.29
CA LEU A 565 29.61 -7.17 3.81
C LEU A 565 30.18 -7.14 2.38
N SER A 566 31.09 -8.07 2.04
CA SER A 566 31.61 -8.21 0.69
C SER A 566 30.53 -8.59 -0.32
N ARG A 567 29.62 -9.51 0.05
CA ARG A 567 28.49 -9.90 -0.82
C ARG A 567 27.53 -8.73 -1.05
N TRP A 568 27.18 -7.99 0.01
CA TRP A 568 26.37 -6.78 -0.11
C TRP A 568 27.04 -5.75 -1.01
N SER A 569 28.32 -5.46 -0.80
CA SER A 569 29.06 -4.46 -1.59
C SER A 569 29.09 -4.81 -3.08
N SER A 570 29.32 -6.09 -3.41
CA SER A 570 29.28 -6.56 -4.80
C SER A 570 27.89 -6.47 -5.41
N LEU A 571 26.84 -6.81 -4.65
CA LEU A 571 25.46 -6.74 -5.14
C LEU A 571 25.05 -5.30 -5.40
N VAL A 572 25.36 -4.39 -4.47
CA VAL A 572 24.98 -2.98 -4.58
C VAL A 572 25.59 -2.33 -5.81
N GLN A 573 26.85 -2.64 -6.13
CA GLN A 573 27.47 -2.16 -7.37
C GLN A 573 26.73 -2.63 -8.63
N GLN A 574 26.29 -3.90 -8.66
CA GLN A 574 25.53 -4.44 -9.78
C GLN A 574 24.13 -3.83 -9.86
N LEU A 575 23.46 -3.70 -8.71
CA LEU A 575 22.12 -3.15 -8.62
C LEU A 575 22.08 -1.67 -8.99
N GLU A 576 23.05 -0.88 -8.54
CA GLU A 576 23.17 0.52 -8.92
C GLU A 576 23.37 0.65 -10.42
N ALA A 577 24.26 -0.15 -11.03
CA ALA A 577 24.47 -0.16 -12.47
C ALA A 577 23.20 -0.53 -13.25
N ALA A 578 22.46 -1.54 -12.79
CA ALA A 578 21.18 -1.95 -13.39
C ALA A 578 20.12 -0.86 -13.27
N LEU A 579 19.94 -0.29 -12.07
CA LEU A 579 18.99 0.80 -11.81
C LEU A 579 19.32 2.06 -12.62
N GLN A 580 20.60 2.35 -12.87
CA GLN A 580 21.02 3.49 -13.71
C GLN A 580 20.54 3.38 -15.16
N LEU A 581 20.21 2.18 -15.65
CA LEU A 581 19.62 2.01 -16.99
C LEU A 581 18.14 2.42 -17.02
N ALA A 582 17.42 2.24 -15.91
CA ALA A 582 15.98 2.47 -15.82
C ALA A 582 15.58 3.80 -15.16
N PHE A 583 16.36 4.31 -14.21
CA PHE A 583 15.96 5.41 -13.31
C PHE A 583 17.01 6.52 -13.19
N TYR A 584 16.58 7.66 -12.66
CA TYR A 584 17.44 8.82 -12.36
C TYR A 584 18.11 8.69 -10.98
N PRO A 585 19.22 9.42 -10.72
CA PRO A 585 20.03 9.22 -9.52
C PRO A 585 19.29 9.35 -8.19
N ASP A 586 18.32 10.25 -8.08
CA ASP A 586 17.50 10.47 -6.88
C ASP A 586 16.64 9.25 -6.52
N THR A 587 15.99 8.63 -7.51
CA THR A 587 15.27 7.37 -7.31
C THR A 587 16.19 6.25 -6.81
N ILE A 588 17.41 6.18 -7.35
CA ILE A 588 18.40 5.15 -6.99
C ILE A 588 18.89 5.37 -5.56
N GLU A 589 19.21 6.61 -5.22
CA GLU A 589 19.62 7.04 -3.88
C GLU A 589 18.54 6.67 -2.85
N GLU A 590 17.29 7.14 -3.03
CA GLU A 590 16.18 6.84 -2.12
C GLU A 590 15.99 5.33 -1.94
N TRP A 591 15.95 4.58 -3.05
CA TRP A 591 15.73 3.15 -2.97
C TRP A 591 16.87 2.45 -2.21
N LEU A 592 18.14 2.76 -2.49
CA LEU A 592 19.28 2.18 -1.78
C LEU A 592 19.33 2.57 -0.31
N GLU A 593 19.01 3.83 0.04
CA GLU A 593 18.97 4.30 1.42
C GLU A 593 17.93 3.58 2.25
N GLU A 594 16.74 3.33 1.70
CA GLU A 594 15.68 2.61 2.41
C GLU A 594 15.97 1.09 2.46
N ASN A 595 16.47 0.53 1.37
CA ASN A 595 16.42 -0.91 1.16
C ASN A 595 17.74 -1.66 1.42
N VAL A 596 18.87 -0.95 1.40
CA VAL A 596 20.22 -1.52 1.44
C VAL A 596 21.02 -0.97 2.61
N LEU A 597 21.08 0.36 2.73
CA LEU A 597 21.94 1.05 3.67
C LEU A 597 21.74 0.60 5.14
N PRO A 598 20.51 0.34 5.65
CA PRO A 598 20.33 -0.08 7.04
C PRO A 598 21.02 -1.41 7.35
N SER A 599 20.99 -2.34 6.40
CA SER A 599 21.65 -3.65 6.55
C SER A 599 23.17 -3.51 6.53
N MET A 600 23.70 -2.70 5.60
CA MET A 600 25.14 -2.46 5.48
C MET A 600 25.70 -1.72 6.71
N GLN A 601 25.01 -0.70 7.20
CA GLN A 601 25.42 0.04 8.41
C GLN A 601 25.44 -0.85 9.65
N ARG A 602 24.46 -1.76 9.79
CA ARG A 602 24.45 -2.73 10.90
C ARG A 602 25.65 -3.68 10.85
N LEU A 603 26.03 -4.16 9.66
CA LEU A 603 27.22 -4.99 9.46
C LEU A 603 28.52 -4.23 9.74
N GLN A 604 28.64 -3.02 9.21
CA GLN A 604 29.79 -2.14 9.43
C GLN A 604 29.95 -1.80 10.91
N GLY A 605 28.84 -1.47 11.59
CA GLY A 605 28.84 -1.21 13.04
C GLY A 605 29.25 -2.42 13.87
N LEU A 606 28.83 -3.64 13.49
CA LEU A 606 29.32 -4.87 14.14
C LEU A 606 30.84 -5.01 13.98
N LEU A 607 31.37 -4.81 12.77
CA LEU A 607 32.80 -4.93 12.47
C LEU A 607 33.63 -3.85 13.16
N GLN A 608 33.11 -2.63 13.23
CA GLN A 608 33.74 -1.54 13.97
C GLN A 608 33.83 -1.87 15.46
N ASP A 609 32.71 -2.28 16.07
CA ASP A 609 32.70 -2.64 17.48
C ASP A 609 33.65 -3.80 17.78
N LEU A 610 33.72 -4.80 16.88
CA LEU A 610 34.68 -5.90 17.00
C LEU A 610 36.13 -5.38 16.97
N GLY A 611 36.45 -4.48 16.05
CA GLY A 611 37.78 -3.87 15.95
C GLY A 611 38.15 -3.08 17.21
N GLU A 612 37.21 -2.30 17.76
CA GLU A 612 37.41 -1.53 18.98
C GLU A 612 37.56 -2.41 20.23
N ALA A 613 36.80 -3.50 20.32
CA ALA A 613 36.90 -4.46 21.42
C ALA A 613 38.13 -5.37 21.32
N ALA A 614 38.67 -5.56 20.11
CA ALA A 614 39.89 -6.32 19.86
C ALA A 614 41.17 -5.51 20.06
N ALA A 615 41.08 -4.18 20.08
CA ALA A 615 42.23 -3.31 20.36
C ALA A 615 42.82 -3.66 21.73
N PRO A 616 44.16 -3.77 21.86
CA PRO A 616 44.77 -4.10 23.14
C PRO A 616 44.33 -3.06 24.17
N LEU A 617 43.71 -3.51 25.26
CA LEU A 617 43.48 -2.69 26.44
C LEU A 617 44.85 -2.13 26.84
N LEU A 618 45.06 -0.82 26.64
CA LEU A 618 46.13 -0.14 27.36
C LEU A 618 45.92 -0.48 28.84
N PRO A 619 46.97 -0.91 29.56
CA PRO A 619 46.83 -1.25 30.96
C PRO A 619 46.19 -0.04 31.67
N PRO A 620 45.20 -0.24 32.55
CA PRO A 620 44.65 0.87 33.29
C PRO A 620 45.80 1.62 33.98
N PRO A 621 45.76 2.96 34.09
CA PRO A 621 46.70 3.64 34.96
C PRO A 621 46.63 2.96 36.32
N SER A 622 47.79 2.52 36.80
CA SER A 622 47.98 1.76 38.03
C SER A 622 47.04 2.27 39.11
N SER A 623 46.12 1.40 39.55
CA SER A 623 45.19 1.68 40.64
C SER A 623 45.95 2.15 41.87
N GLU A 624 45.69 3.39 42.31
CA GLU A 624 45.86 3.73 43.72
C GLU A 624 45.01 2.76 44.56
N PRO A 625 45.52 2.29 45.71
CA PRO A 625 44.78 1.34 46.53
C PRO A 625 43.52 2.02 47.08
N LEU A 626 42.36 1.45 46.73
CA LEU A 626 41.06 1.75 47.32
C LEU A 626 41.16 1.72 48.85
N ARG A 627 41.09 2.90 49.49
CA ARG A 627 40.81 3.01 50.93
C ARG A 627 39.45 2.37 51.20
N GLY A 628 39.48 1.39 52.08
CA GLY A 628 38.42 0.41 52.25
C GLY A 628 37.10 0.95 52.78
N TRP A 629 36.06 0.19 52.45
CA TRP A 629 34.84 0.05 53.22
C TRP A 629 34.44 -1.43 53.16
N GLY A 630 34.93 -2.22 54.10
CA GLY A 630 34.34 -3.53 54.41
C GLY A 630 33.45 -3.37 55.64
N PRO A 631 32.21 -3.88 55.64
CA PRO A 631 31.50 -4.09 56.90
C PRO A 631 32.04 -5.36 57.57
N ALA A 632 32.28 -5.26 58.87
CA ALA A 632 32.67 -6.36 59.74
C ALA A 632 31.59 -7.45 59.75
N TYR A 633 31.98 -8.68 59.46
CA TYR A 633 31.19 -9.87 59.78
C TYR A 633 32.00 -10.70 60.79
N GLN A 634 31.54 -10.74 62.03
CA GLN A 634 32.08 -11.63 63.07
C GLN A 634 31.41 -13.01 62.94
N PRO A 635 32.17 -14.13 62.91
CA PRO A 635 31.59 -15.45 63.08
C PRO A 635 31.42 -15.76 64.57
N GLY A 636 30.17 -16.03 64.97
CA GLY A 636 29.84 -16.56 66.29
C GLY A 636 30.36 -17.98 66.46
N GLN A 637 30.99 -18.21 67.61
CA GLN A 637 31.38 -19.53 68.11
C GLN A 637 30.14 -20.38 68.38
N HIS A 638 30.15 -21.63 67.93
CA HIS A 638 29.48 -22.72 68.64
C HIS A 638 30.40 -23.94 68.66
N GLN A 639 30.71 -24.36 69.88
CA GLN A 639 31.52 -25.51 70.25
C GLN A 639 30.74 -26.83 70.08
N ASP A 640 31.50 -27.88 69.81
CA ASP A 640 31.11 -29.29 69.87
C ASP A 640 30.55 -29.71 71.24
N SER A 641 29.51 -30.58 71.26
CA SER A 641 29.45 -31.76 72.15
C SER A 641 28.29 -32.71 71.77
N CYS A 642 28.66 -33.99 71.55
CA CYS A 642 27.86 -35.24 71.49
C CYS A 642 26.75 -35.41 70.43
#